data_AF-A0A6A6IVN1-F1
#
_entry.id   AF-A0A6A6IVN1-F1
#
_cell.length_a   1.000
_cell.length_b   1.000
_cell.length_c   1.000
_cell.angle_alpha   90.00
_cell.angle_beta   90.00
_cell.angle_gamma   90.00
#
_symmetry.space_group_name_H-M   'P 1'
#
loop_
_entity.id
_entity.type
_entity.pdbx_description
1 polymer ?
#
loop_
_entity_poly.entity_id
_entity_poly.type
_entity_poly.pdbx_seq_one_letter_code
_entity_poly.pdbx_strand_id
1 'polypeptide(L)'
;MGRKRTAEERRRCAEENGFNDDDTDVDDNPIPRDVLDYTKGRYDVQMELWLEYKTTHPEATPHSLKTLKHFAEFMANSIKGLLDPNGKPTVQTVRNYFRCFVSGWNIDNPKSLISRDHTDSITNYIKGPLKKKLGLSTATRPRTYLTLENYMYMERQLWQSDGHEYVHDGYRVSISAKLECHVFTSARVGEISEGSTRRGTGRGLRYKDTEMLVAWKDGEPELRYSLKREFAKGMHDKEQQRPTHILYEHLPDQPLIVNPMLFMLAIFLAAGAFKKYDTVEQVLAVEPPADQKYWVLEWADHVLDLPVFPEMSADGPTQKIQSASAFCTQVRELSLRAGMEQPVTVHGIRRESLIQATSNGYSKDELMKFAAHTNQMTMTRDYLSSITVVDGLGGFLKLPVRSDQAEDFRSMTVKRNPELFLSLPAKTQDELRQREDYVTITKKLEGLSFETNAETRTAVRNQLLKQRRMLEKEELNRVRSTQDRMHPAEREGKGKYHVDQDRSWFDRLRHMMPERERLSHTLFCVSPLRSSEGVSAVKDLLSLLKSNCRVAYQPSLRPRQGKCSVPHCGVDLERWKHVFECSMAYHKGGHKFVEFCSICHYAVVGLKFRRAIVYAGRCMTCMHNERLPPSRRLYGFRKQVSWEKHINDCFPTYLGKLGTAKVLPCPDPNCSTAYESEQDLWYHLQDAHSYPARSVGTKTEKERDIFVDGGRSPVEKKRRRVHVEKDIGSFKSASTGSIKPEARSIWPTPIPSSPCSSGPETSIDSSGTGTPQSSVFDVDSLPEVSPSIASISSPSLSFADGENLCVNEHTTSPSSSSWSPNGPNAWGWAEGRACQADTALSFICHDTFQTTLEDRREGSLSDIQPPLSQISGPVDSTDTIAAHGNQGAFPGQWANESLRATPLLSTAPMELVDPELGTDISSAEHMEGVVTESPSVGQGGSDDGGALKPAAIDEDDDIWEVEALLAKWKQGRKVLYLVKWKGFSDEANSWEKRKDISTELVDKFDTAYSEYGGNHLGVELLDKRIHQGRAEYFVRWKGRPASENSWEKESTISYERIGEFEARRRGKVLEF
;
A
#
# COMPACT_ATOMS: atom_id res chain seq x y z
N MET A 1 18.94 -49.53 -24.31
CA MET A 1 17.86 -48.99 -25.18
C MET A 1 16.74 -50.00 -25.23
N GLY A 2 15.47 -49.58 -25.35
CA GLY A 2 14.35 -50.51 -25.48
C GLY A 2 14.30 -51.20 -26.85
N ARG A 3 13.72 -52.41 -26.90
CA ARG A 3 13.40 -53.11 -28.15
C ARG A 3 12.45 -52.24 -28.99
N LYS A 4 12.81 -51.91 -30.23
CA LYS A 4 11.90 -51.19 -31.14
C LYS A 4 10.68 -52.05 -31.40
N ARG A 5 9.48 -51.55 -31.08
CA ARG A 5 8.22 -52.24 -31.41
C ARG A 5 8.10 -52.44 -32.92
N THR A 6 7.63 -53.60 -33.37
CA THR A 6 7.34 -53.86 -34.79
C THR A 6 6.16 -53.01 -35.29
N ALA A 7 5.71 -53.23 -36.53
CA ALA A 7 4.50 -52.58 -37.05
C ALA A 7 3.24 -53.23 -36.44
N GLU A 8 3.22 -54.56 -36.35
CA GLU A 8 2.15 -55.36 -35.76
C GLU A 8 2.02 -55.09 -34.26
N GLU A 9 3.14 -55.03 -33.52
CA GLU A 9 3.16 -54.66 -32.09
C GLU A 9 2.68 -53.22 -31.82
N ARG A 10 2.66 -52.35 -32.84
CA ARG A 10 2.07 -51.01 -32.74
C ARG A 10 0.60 -50.99 -33.10
N ARG A 11 0.21 -51.65 -34.20
CA ARG A 11 -1.20 -51.82 -34.62
C ARG A 11 -2.01 -52.51 -33.52
N ARG A 12 -1.58 -53.69 -33.06
CA ARG A 12 -2.25 -54.44 -32.01
C ARG A 12 -2.33 -53.66 -30.70
N CYS A 13 -1.32 -52.85 -30.39
CA CYS A 13 -1.35 -51.98 -29.21
C CYS A 13 -2.28 -50.77 -29.38
N ALA A 14 -2.59 -50.32 -30.60
CA ALA A 14 -3.63 -49.32 -30.84
C ALA A 14 -5.02 -49.96 -30.65
N GLU A 15 -5.25 -51.13 -31.27
CA GLU A 15 -6.48 -51.93 -31.15
C GLU A 15 -6.77 -52.30 -29.66
N GLU A 16 -5.75 -52.78 -28.92
CA GLU A 16 -5.82 -53.04 -27.46
C GLU A 16 -6.17 -51.82 -26.62
N ASN A 17 -5.89 -50.60 -27.09
CA ASN A 17 -6.23 -49.34 -26.42
C ASN A 17 -7.51 -48.68 -26.99
N GLY A 18 -8.29 -49.40 -27.80
CA GLY A 18 -9.58 -48.92 -28.32
C GLY A 18 -9.49 -47.97 -29.52
N PHE A 19 -8.40 -48.03 -30.30
CA PHE A 19 -8.35 -47.35 -31.60
C PHE A 19 -9.41 -47.93 -32.54
N ASN A 20 -10.18 -47.03 -33.19
CA ASN A 20 -11.23 -47.36 -34.15
C ASN A 20 -10.70 -47.10 -35.58
N ASP A 21 -10.93 -48.03 -36.51
CA ASP A 21 -10.64 -47.83 -37.95
C ASP A 21 -11.80 -47.12 -38.69
N ASP A 22 -12.96 -46.91 -38.03
CA ASP A 22 -14.07 -46.08 -38.51
C ASP A 22 -13.83 -44.61 -38.14
N ASP A 23 -13.75 -43.74 -39.17
CA ASP A 23 -13.38 -42.32 -39.10
C ASP A 23 -14.60 -41.38 -39.16
N THR A 24 -15.83 -41.88 -38.97
CA THR A 24 -17.06 -41.07 -39.07
C THR A 24 -17.23 -40.02 -37.96
N ASP A 25 -16.40 -40.02 -36.91
CA ASP A 25 -16.32 -38.95 -35.90
C ASP A 25 -15.20 -37.92 -36.18
N VAL A 26 -14.42 -38.10 -37.25
CA VAL A 26 -13.38 -37.17 -37.72
C VAL A 26 -13.94 -36.31 -38.86
N ASP A 27 -13.71 -35.00 -38.80
CA ASP A 27 -14.09 -34.10 -39.89
C ASP A 27 -12.99 -33.09 -40.25
N ASP A 28 -13.11 -32.48 -41.44
CA ASP A 28 -12.18 -31.46 -41.96
C ASP A 28 -12.30 -30.08 -41.27
N ASN A 29 -13.13 -29.91 -40.23
CA ASN A 29 -13.30 -28.60 -39.60
C ASN A 29 -12.05 -28.23 -38.77
N PRO A 30 -11.44 -27.05 -38.98
CA PRO A 30 -10.24 -26.69 -38.23
C PRO A 30 -10.53 -26.51 -36.74
N ILE A 31 -10.00 -27.42 -35.92
CA ILE A 31 -10.12 -27.38 -34.47
C ILE A 31 -9.50 -26.07 -33.95
N PRO A 32 -10.29 -25.16 -33.32
CA PRO A 32 -9.75 -23.94 -32.76
C PRO A 32 -8.88 -24.26 -31.55
N ARG A 33 -7.81 -23.50 -31.34
CA ARG A 33 -6.98 -23.63 -30.13
C ARG A 33 -7.80 -23.23 -28.90
N ASP A 34 -7.74 -24.04 -27.84
CA ASP A 34 -8.29 -23.70 -26.52
C ASP A 34 -7.87 -22.30 -26.03
N VAL A 35 -8.86 -21.57 -25.52
CA VAL A 35 -8.72 -20.21 -25.00
C VAL A 35 -9.27 -20.13 -23.59
N LEU A 36 -8.40 -19.79 -22.64
CA LEU A 36 -8.75 -19.56 -21.24
C LEU A 36 -9.82 -18.44 -21.13
N ASP A 37 -10.84 -18.64 -20.30
CA ASP A 37 -12.05 -17.80 -20.20
C ASP A 37 -11.77 -16.29 -20.12
N TYR A 38 -10.78 -15.91 -19.31
CA TYR A 38 -10.37 -14.51 -19.12
C TYR A 38 -9.75 -13.86 -20.37
N THR A 39 -9.40 -14.67 -21.38
CA THR A 39 -8.99 -14.23 -22.72
C THR A 39 -10.19 -14.19 -23.67
N LYS A 40 -11.18 -15.08 -23.53
CA LYS A 40 -12.44 -15.01 -24.31
C LYS A 40 -13.17 -13.68 -24.08
N GLY A 41 -13.26 -13.22 -22.84
CA GLY A 41 -13.81 -11.89 -22.48
C GLY A 41 -13.15 -10.67 -23.14
N ARG A 42 -12.03 -10.84 -23.87
CA ARG A 42 -11.43 -9.79 -24.72
C ARG A 42 -11.88 -9.85 -26.17
N TYR A 43 -12.27 -11.04 -26.63
CA TYR A 43 -12.80 -11.29 -27.95
C TYR A 43 -14.27 -10.89 -27.97
N ASP A 44 -15.03 -11.25 -26.93
CA ASP A 44 -16.44 -10.89 -26.76
C ASP A 44 -16.67 -9.38 -26.97
N VAL A 45 -15.91 -8.50 -26.30
CA VAL A 45 -16.00 -7.03 -26.46
C VAL A 45 -15.72 -6.55 -27.90
N GLN A 46 -14.95 -7.31 -28.71
CA GLN A 46 -14.70 -6.98 -30.12
C GLN A 46 -15.72 -7.62 -31.07
N MET A 47 -16.41 -8.68 -30.63
CA MET A 47 -17.56 -9.28 -31.30
C MET A 47 -18.82 -8.41 -31.08
N GLU A 48 -19.02 -7.88 -29.87
CA GLU A 48 -20.03 -6.85 -29.56
C GLU A 48 -19.89 -5.63 -30.49
N LEU A 49 -18.68 -5.09 -30.63
CA LEU A 49 -18.39 -3.97 -31.55
C LEU A 49 -18.65 -4.32 -33.03
N TRP A 50 -18.48 -5.58 -33.42
CA TRP A 50 -18.83 -6.06 -34.76
C TRP A 50 -20.36 -6.19 -34.94
N LEU A 51 -21.08 -6.66 -33.93
CA LEU A 51 -22.55 -6.73 -33.94
C LEU A 51 -23.16 -5.32 -33.98
N GLU A 52 -22.62 -4.36 -33.22
CA GLU A 52 -22.98 -2.94 -33.29
C GLU A 52 -22.75 -2.39 -34.71
N TYR A 53 -21.57 -2.62 -35.30
CA TYR A 53 -21.27 -2.25 -36.68
C TYR A 53 -22.25 -2.87 -37.69
N LYS A 54 -22.68 -4.13 -37.48
CA LYS A 54 -23.69 -4.82 -38.29
C LYS A 54 -25.09 -4.19 -38.22
N THR A 55 -25.46 -3.49 -37.14
CA THR A 55 -26.77 -2.81 -37.05
C THR A 55 -26.94 -1.72 -38.12
N THR A 56 -25.84 -1.03 -38.45
CA THR A 56 -25.80 0.00 -39.50
C THR A 56 -25.35 -0.54 -40.86
N HIS A 57 -24.81 -1.76 -40.89
CA HIS A 57 -24.33 -2.43 -42.11
C HIS A 57 -24.80 -3.91 -42.15
N PRO A 58 -26.09 -4.20 -42.42
CA PRO A 58 -26.63 -5.57 -42.37
C PRO A 58 -25.88 -6.56 -43.29
N GLU A 59 -25.53 -6.11 -44.50
CA GLU A 59 -24.75 -6.83 -45.52
C GLU A 59 -23.25 -7.02 -45.17
N ALA A 60 -22.82 -6.63 -43.98
CA ALA A 60 -21.45 -6.81 -43.54
C ALA A 60 -21.11 -8.30 -43.33
N THR A 61 -20.40 -8.87 -44.30
CA THR A 61 -19.66 -10.14 -44.19
C THR A 61 -18.18 -9.88 -43.87
N PRO A 62 -17.56 -10.62 -42.93
CA PRO A 62 -16.13 -10.48 -42.62
C PRO A 62 -15.24 -11.15 -43.68
N HIS A 63 -15.80 -11.88 -44.64
CA HIS A 63 -15.08 -12.46 -45.79
C HIS A 63 -14.83 -11.45 -46.93
N SER A 64 -15.21 -10.18 -46.74
CA SER A 64 -14.97 -9.10 -47.67
C SER A 64 -13.86 -8.18 -47.17
N LEU A 65 -12.76 -8.12 -47.91
CA LEU A 65 -11.69 -7.12 -47.66
C LEU A 65 -12.21 -5.67 -47.70
N LYS A 66 -13.32 -5.37 -48.39
CA LYS A 66 -13.94 -4.03 -48.34
C LYS A 66 -14.58 -3.80 -46.96
N THR A 67 -15.36 -4.77 -46.48
CA THR A 67 -16.05 -4.71 -45.18
C THR A 67 -15.05 -4.68 -44.04
N LEU A 68 -14.03 -5.56 -44.04
CA LEU A 68 -13.01 -5.57 -42.98
C LEU A 68 -12.18 -4.28 -42.91
N LYS A 69 -11.92 -3.61 -44.05
CA LYS A 69 -11.26 -2.30 -44.06
C LYS A 69 -12.14 -1.23 -43.42
N HIS A 70 -13.43 -1.22 -43.75
CA HIS A 70 -14.39 -0.27 -43.19
C HIS A 70 -14.63 -0.52 -41.69
N PHE A 71 -14.72 -1.79 -41.26
CA PHE A 71 -14.81 -2.14 -39.85
C PHE A 71 -13.53 -1.80 -39.06
N ALA A 72 -12.34 -2.02 -39.64
CA ALA A 72 -11.08 -1.58 -39.02
C ALA A 72 -10.99 -0.05 -38.92
N GLU A 73 -11.65 0.69 -39.82
CA GLU A 73 -11.79 2.15 -39.74
C GLU A 73 -12.81 2.57 -38.66
N PHE A 74 -13.97 1.93 -38.57
CA PHE A 74 -14.97 2.14 -37.50
C PHE A 74 -14.34 1.87 -36.11
N MET A 75 -13.71 0.71 -35.94
CA MET A 75 -12.95 0.34 -34.75
C MET A 75 -11.82 1.33 -34.44
N ALA A 76 -11.15 1.88 -35.45
CA ALA A 76 -10.11 2.89 -35.21
C ALA A 76 -10.67 4.25 -34.77
N ASN A 77 -11.93 4.57 -35.10
CA ASN A 77 -12.58 5.80 -34.65
C ASN A 77 -13.28 5.66 -33.28
N SER A 78 -13.69 4.45 -32.87
CA SER A 78 -14.29 4.22 -31.55
C SER A 78 -13.27 4.14 -30.39
N ILE A 79 -11.97 4.01 -30.67
CA ILE A 79 -10.92 3.93 -29.64
C ILE A 79 -10.39 5.32 -29.28
N LYS A 80 -10.74 5.82 -28.09
CA LYS A 80 -10.05 6.97 -27.47
C LYS A 80 -8.58 6.62 -27.22
N GLY A 81 -7.66 7.31 -27.88
CA GLY A 81 -6.22 7.16 -27.73
C GLY A 81 -5.67 7.78 -26.44
N LEU A 82 -4.59 7.18 -25.93
CA LEU A 82 -4.09 7.43 -24.56
C LEU A 82 -2.55 7.57 -24.47
N LEU A 83 -1.86 7.58 -25.62
CA LEU A 83 -0.43 7.90 -25.75
C LEU A 83 -0.17 9.07 -26.70
N ASP A 84 -1.21 9.56 -27.37
CA ASP A 84 -1.14 10.68 -28.30
C ASP A 84 -1.85 11.89 -27.66
N PRO A 85 -1.24 13.10 -27.62
CA PRO A 85 -1.87 14.28 -27.02
C PRO A 85 -3.23 14.64 -27.64
N ASN A 86 -3.48 14.26 -28.90
CA ASN A 86 -4.72 14.54 -29.61
C ASN A 86 -5.78 13.44 -29.43
N GLY A 87 -5.61 12.53 -28.47
CA GLY A 87 -6.51 11.41 -28.24
C GLY A 87 -6.53 10.37 -29.39
N LYS A 88 -5.54 10.37 -30.28
CA LYS A 88 -5.48 9.46 -31.43
C LYS A 88 -5.01 8.05 -31.02
N PRO A 89 -5.73 6.98 -31.38
CA PRO A 89 -5.31 5.61 -31.04
C PRO A 89 -4.05 5.21 -31.80
N THR A 90 -3.26 4.30 -31.21
CA THR A 90 -2.04 3.83 -31.85
C THR A 90 -2.33 2.76 -32.90
N VAL A 91 -1.51 2.72 -33.95
CA VAL A 91 -1.52 1.64 -34.98
C VAL A 91 -1.49 0.24 -34.33
N GLN A 92 -0.77 0.08 -33.22
CA GLN A 92 -0.65 -1.21 -32.53
C GLN A 92 -1.88 -1.53 -31.67
N THR A 93 -2.61 -0.53 -31.16
CA THR A 93 -3.89 -0.73 -30.45
C THR A 93 -4.96 -1.26 -31.41
N VAL A 94 -5.21 -0.55 -32.53
CA VAL A 94 -6.19 -0.95 -33.56
C VAL A 94 -5.86 -2.36 -34.09
N ARG A 95 -4.58 -2.63 -34.39
CA ARG A 95 -4.10 -3.95 -34.83
C ARG A 95 -4.33 -5.06 -33.79
N ASN A 96 -4.20 -4.77 -32.49
CA ASN A 96 -4.45 -5.75 -31.44
C ASN A 96 -5.96 -6.03 -31.30
N TYR A 97 -6.79 -5.01 -31.39
CA TYR A 97 -8.26 -5.10 -31.27
C TYR A 97 -8.83 -5.86 -32.47
N PHE A 98 -8.42 -5.53 -33.70
CA PHE A 98 -8.81 -6.27 -34.90
C PHE A 98 -8.40 -7.75 -34.85
N ARG A 99 -7.25 -8.07 -34.24
CA ARG A 99 -6.84 -9.47 -34.02
C ARG A 99 -7.67 -10.18 -32.96
N CYS A 100 -8.15 -9.47 -31.94
CA CYS A 100 -9.09 -10.03 -30.95
C CYS A 100 -10.45 -10.32 -31.58
N PHE A 101 -10.94 -9.45 -32.48
CA PHE A 101 -12.10 -9.73 -33.32
C PHE A 101 -11.90 -10.99 -34.19
N VAL A 102 -10.81 -11.07 -34.96
CA VAL A 102 -10.52 -12.25 -35.81
C VAL A 102 -10.43 -13.55 -34.98
N SER A 103 -9.81 -13.50 -33.79
CA SER A 103 -9.78 -14.66 -32.89
C SER A 103 -11.16 -15.05 -32.37
N GLY A 104 -12.00 -14.10 -31.94
CA GLY A 104 -13.38 -14.38 -31.52
C GLY A 104 -14.21 -14.98 -32.64
N TRP A 105 -14.24 -14.30 -33.80
CA TRP A 105 -14.99 -14.77 -34.96
C TRP A 105 -14.61 -16.20 -35.36
N ASN A 106 -13.33 -16.52 -35.42
CA ASN A 106 -12.85 -17.85 -35.82
C ASN A 106 -13.12 -18.94 -34.76
N ILE A 107 -13.35 -18.59 -33.50
CA ILE A 107 -13.77 -19.53 -32.44
C ILE A 107 -15.28 -19.77 -32.51
N ASP A 108 -16.07 -18.71 -32.65
CA ASP A 108 -17.53 -18.80 -32.69
C ASP A 108 -18.06 -19.31 -34.06
N ASN A 109 -17.25 -19.24 -35.12
CA ASN A 109 -17.61 -19.61 -36.50
C ASN A 109 -16.56 -20.55 -37.14
N PRO A 110 -16.31 -21.76 -36.61
CA PRO A 110 -15.24 -22.65 -37.09
C PRO A 110 -15.42 -23.05 -38.57
N LYS A 111 -16.67 -23.12 -39.05
CA LYS A 111 -17.01 -23.41 -40.47
C LYS A 111 -16.93 -22.18 -41.40
N SER A 112 -16.50 -21.02 -40.90
CA SER A 112 -16.50 -19.75 -41.64
C SER A 112 -15.36 -18.82 -41.22
N LEU A 113 -14.13 -19.35 -41.22
CA LEU A 113 -12.94 -18.66 -40.73
C LEU A 113 -12.52 -17.45 -41.59
N ILE A 114 -12.18 -16.33 -40.94
CA ILE A 114 -11.44 -15.24 -41.57
C ILE A 114 -10.01 -15.72 -41.85
N SER A 115 -9.61 -15.72 -43.12
CA SER A 115 -8.30 -16.28 -43.51
C SER A 115 -7.11 -15.44 -43.03
N ARG A 116 -5.94 -16.07 -43.03
CA ARG A 116 -4.68 -15.39 -42.70
C ARG A 116 -4.39 -14.22 -43.63
N ASP A 117 -4.64 -14.37 -44.93
CA ASP A 117 -4.39 -13.32 -45.93
C ASP A 117 -5.31 -12.12 -45.72
N HIS A 118 -6.56 -12.34 -45.32
CA HIS A 118 -7.44 -11.26 -44.85
C HIS A 118 -6.82 -10.56 -43.64
N THR A 119 -6.37 -11.32 -42.64
CA THR A 119 -5.80 -10.77 -41.39
C THR A 119 -4.52 -9.97 -41.61
N ASP A 120 -3.62 -10.43 -42.49
CA ASP A 120 -2.36 -9.76 -42.80
C ASP A 120 -2.56 -8.59 -43.80
N SER A 121 -3.50 -8.70 -44.75
CA SER A 121 -3.94 -7.59 -45.62
C SER A 121 -4.52 -6.43 -44.80
N ILE A 122 -5.39 -6.71 -43.83
CA ILE A 122 -5.93 -5.68 -42.93
C ILE A 122 -4.87 -5.16 -41.95
N THR A 123 -3.96 -6.02 -41.47
CA THR A 123 -2.79 -5.57 -40.69
C THR A 123 -1.94 -4.56 -41.47
N ASN A 124 -1.78 -4.73 -42.79
CA ASN A 124 -1.03 -3.80 -43.63
C ASN A 124 -1.86 -2.54 -43.98
N TYR A 125 -3.17 -2.67 -44.16
CA TYR A 125 -4.09 -1.53 -44.27
C TYR A 125 -4.02 -0.61 -43.03
N ILE A 126 -4.08 -1.19 -41.82
CA ILE A 126 -3.99 -0.47 -40.53
C ILE A 126 -2.66 0.28 -40.41
N LYS A 127 -1.52 -0.36 -40.75
CA LYS A 127 -0.18 0.26 -40.70
C LYS A 127 0.02 1.40 -41.69
N GLY A 128 -0.55 1.28 -42.90
CA GLY A 128 -0.28 2.16 -44.03
C GLY A 128 -1.46 3.11 -44.34
N PRO A 129 -2.38 2.76 -45.26
CA PRO A 129 -3.50 3.60 -45.67
C PRO A 129 -4.33 4.17 -44.51
N LEU A 130 -4.74 3.35 -43.53
CA LEU A 130 -5.58 3.81 -42.43
C LEU A 130 -4.81 4.73 -41.47
N LYS A 131 -3.52 4.45 -41.21
CA LYS A 131 -2.63 5.35 -40.48
C LYS A 131 -2.63 6.74 -41.11
N LYS A 132 -2.44 6.80 -42.44
CA LYS A 132 -2.45 8.06 -43.20
C LYS A 132 -3.84 8.74 -43.18
N LYS A 133 -4.94 7.99 -43.29
CA LYS A 133 -6.30 8.52 -43.35
C LYS A 133 -6.75 9.16 -42.03
N LEU A 134 -6.57 8.48 -40.90
CA LEU A 134 -7.08 8.92 -39.60
C LEU A 134 -6.06 9.67 -38.74
N GLY A 135 -4.79 9.68 -39.13
CA GLY A 135 -3.68 10.16 -38.30
C GLY A 135 -3.40 9.23 -37.13
N LEU A 136 -3.36 7.91 -37.36
CA LEU A 136 -3.12 6.94 -36.27
C LEU A 136 -1.71 7.09 -35.69
N SER A 137 -1.62 7.14 -34.37
CA SER A 137 -0.37 7.44 -33.70
C SER A 137 0.63 6.27 -33.78
N THR A 138 1.91 6.61 -33.82
CA THR A 138 3.02 5.67 -33.57
C THR A 138 3.74 5.97 -32.25
N ALA A 139 3.13 6.75 -31.36
CA ALA A 139 3.59 6.93 -30.00
C ALA A 139 3.72 5.58 -29.27
N THR A 140 4.83 5.38 -28.57
CA THR A 140 5.07 4.24 -27.69
C THR A 140 5.57 4.76 -26.35
N ARG A 141 5.32 4.01 -25.27
CA ARG A 141 5.84 4.39 -23.94
C ARG A 141 7.37 4.23 -23.93
N PRO A 142 8.12 5.18 -23.33
CA PRO A 142 9.58 5.07 -23.23
C PRO A 142 9.99 3.79 -22.48
N ARG A 143 11.17 3.25 -22.82
CA ARG A 143 11.73 2.08 -22.14
C ARG A 143 12.47 2.53 -20.87
N THR A 144 11.81 2.37 -19.72
CA THR A 144 12.46 2.43 -18.40
C THR A 144 13.21 1.14 -18.08
N TYR A 145 14.31 1.25 -17.34
CA TYR A 145 15.07 0.15 -16.73
C TYR A 145 15.24 0.42 -15.22
N LEU A 146 15.34 -0.61 -14.37
CA LEU A 146 15.67 -0.46 -12.95
C LEU A 146 17.06 -1.05 -12.67
N THR A 147 18.09 -0.21 -12.84
CA THR A 147 19.48 -0.54 -12.48
C THR A 147 19.62 -0.73 -10.97
N LEU A 148 20.73 -1.32 -10.50
CA LEU A 148 20.96 -1.53 -9.07
C LEU A 148 20.97 -0.20 -8.29
N GLU A 149 21.56 0.84 -8.88
CA GLU A 149 21.53 2.21 -8.36
C GLU A 149 20.08 2.69 -8.09
N ASN A 150 19.17 2.48 -9.05
CA ASN A 150 17.77 2.89 -8.92
C ASN A 150 16.97 2.02 -7.95
N TYR A 151 17.26 0.71 -7.86
CA TYR A 151 16.71 -0.14 -6.81
C TYR A 151 17.11 0.41 -5.42
N MET A 152 18.38 0.72 -5.22
CA MET A 152 18.87 1.28 -3.97
C MET A 152 18.27 2.67 -3.66
N TYR A 153 18.01 3.53 -4.66
CA TYR A 153 17.26 4.77 -4.42
C TYR A 153 15.81 4.51 -3.96
N MET A 154 15.14 3.49 -4.49
CA MET A 154 13.78 3.12 -4.07
C MET A 154 13.74 2.54 -2.66
N GLU A 155 14.67 1.65 -2.31
CA GLU A 155 14.75 1.07 -0.97
C GLU A 155 15.20 2.09 0.08
N ARG A 156 16.20 2.94 -0.23
CA ARG A 156 16.58 4.05 0.65
C ARG A 156 15.42 5.01 0.88
N GLN A 157 14.63 5.31 -0.16
CA GLN A 157 13.38 6.05 0.04
C GLN A 157 12.45 5.28 0.99
N LEU A 158 12.08 4.03 0.65
CA LEU A 158 11.09 3.23 1.38
C LEU A 158 11.41 3.07 2.87
N TRP A 159 12.69 2.91 3.22
CA TRP A 159 13.12 2.69 4.59
C TRP A 159 13.61 3.96 5.28
N GLN A 160 14.50 4.73 4.66
CA GLN A 160 15.23 5.85 5.29
C GLN A 160 14.58 7.24 5.15
N SER A 161 13.57 7.44 4.29
CA SER A 161 13.01 8.80 4.07
C SER A 161 11.50 8.88 3.82
N ASP A 162 10.84 7.77 3.52
CA ASP A 162 9.47 7.80 3.02
C ASP A 162 8.42 8.14 4.09
N GLY A 163 7.76 9.28 3.91
CA GLY A 163 6.66 9.75 4.77
C GLY A 163 5.29 9.12 4.51
N HIS A 164 5.11 8.31 3.46
CA HIS A 164 3.80 7.76 3.07
C HIS A 164 3.17 6.88 4.18
N GLU A 165 1.95 7.23 4.61
CA GLU A 165 1.19 6.45 5.57
C GLU A 165 0.52 5.25 4.88
N TYR A 166 1.21 4.11 4.84
CA TYR A 166 0.63 2.85 4.38
C TYR A 166 -0.50 2.40 5.32
N VAL A 167 -1.54 1.80 4.73
CA VAL A 167 -2.66 1.16 5.43
C VAL A 167 -2.17 0.09 6.42
N HIS A 168 -1.00 -0.52 6.18
CA HIS A 168 -0.30 -1.43 7.10
C HIS A 168 1.21 -1.36 6.81
N ASP A 169 2.11 -1.35 7.81
CA ASP A 169 3.56 -1.30 7.53
C ASP A 169 4.11 -2.58 6.90
N GLY A 170 3.42 -3.71 7.08
CA GLY A 170 3.65 -4.93 6.29
C GLY A 170 3.64 -4.73 4.77
N TYR A 171 3.05 -3.64 4.25
CA TYR A 171 3.24 -3.28 2.83
C TYR A 171 4.68 -2.87 2.49
N ARG A 172 5.47 -2.26 3.39
CA ARG A 172 6.89 -1.94 3.14
C ARG A 172 7.70 -3.23 2.97
N VAL A 173 7.50 -4.17 3.89
CA VAL A 173 8.10 -5.52 3.87
C VAL A 173 7.73 -6.27 2.58
N SER A 174 6.43 -6.28 2.23
CA SER A 174 5.91 -6.90 1.00
C SER A 174 6.37 -6.18 -0.29
N ILE A 175 6.63 -4.87 -0.27
CA ILE A 175 7.15 -4.16 -1.45
C ILE A 175 8.59 -4.58 -1.75
N SER A 176 9.47 -4.57 -0.73
CA SER A 176 10.89 -4.96 -0.87
C SER A 176 11.00 -6.40 -1.40
N ALA A 177 10.37 -7.36 -0.70
CA ALA A 177 10.31 -8.78 -1.08
C ALA A 177 9.81 -9.02 -2.51
N LYS A 178 8.82 -8.24 -2.97
CA LYS A 178 8.27 -8.37 -4.33
C LYS A 178 9.15 -7.69 -5.39
N LEU A 179 9.84 -6.60 -5.05
CA LEU A 179 10.85 -6.00 -5.91
C LEU A 179 11.99 -7.00 -6.13
N GLU A 180 12.52 -7.60 -5.06
CA GLU A 180 13.52 -8.69 -5.12
C GLU A 180 13.04 -9.87 -5.97
N CYS A 181 11.81 -10.37 -5.75
CA CYS A 181 11.22 -11.43 -6.58
C CYS A 181 11.22 -11.05 -8.07
N HIS A 182 10.95 -9.79 -8.43
CA HIS A 182 10.96 -9.33 -9.82
C HIS A 182 12.37 -9.08 -10.37
N VAL A 183 13.31 -8.59 -9.54
CA VAL A 183 14.72 -8.38 -9.89
C VAL A 183 15.41 -9.71 -10.16
N PHE A 184 15.36 -10.66 -9.21
CA PHE A 184 16.16 -11.89 -9.25
C PHE A 184 15.58 -13.00 -10.12
N THR A 185 14.26 -13.06 -10.33
CA THR A 185 13.63 -14.13 -11.16
C THR A 185 13.19 -13.67 -12.55
N SER A 186 13.28 -12.37 -12.85
CA SER A 186 12.63 -11.69 -13.97
C SER A 186 11.09 -11.83 -14.04
N ALA A 187 10.42 -12.43 -13.05
CA ALA A 187 9.00 -12.80 -13.13
C ALA A 187 8.09 -11.65 -13.57
N ARG A 188 7.02 -11.97 -14.31
CA ARG A 188 6.03 -10.97 -14.72
C ARG A 188 5.15 -10.60 -13.53
N VAL A 189 4.59 -9.39 -13.50
CA VAL A 189 3.72 -8.96 -12.38
C VAL A 189 2.52 -9.89 -12.17
N GLY A 190 1.97 -10.43 -13.27
CA GLY A 190 0.91 -11.46 -13.25
C GLY A 190 1.41 -12.90 -13.09
N GLU A 191 2.65 -13.13 -12.69
CA GLU A 191 3.13 -14.43 -12.22
C GLU A 191 3.17 -14.42 -10.67
N ILE A 192 3.63 -13.33 -10.06
CA ILE A 192 3.66 -13.15 -8.59
C ILE A 192 2.32 -12.65 -8.01
N SER A 193 1.69 -11.65 -8.64
CA SER A 193 0.45 -11.01 -8.16
C SER A 193 -0.76 -11.42 -9.01
N GLU A 194 -2.00 -11.09 -8.59
CA GLU A 194 -3.16 -11.31 -9.45
C GLU A 194 -3.11 -10.41 -10.69
N GLY A 195 -2.89 -11.01 -11.86
CA GLY A 195 -2.83 -10.28 -13.12
C GLY A 195 -4.14 -9.57 -13.43
N SER A 196 -4.07 -8.31 -13.87
CA SER A 196 -5.22 -7.51 -14.30
C SER A 196 -6.09 -8.18 -15.36
N THR A 197 -5.48 -9.04 -16.20
CA THR A 197 -6.15 -9.85 -17.22
C THR A 197 -6.89 -11.07 -16.67
N ARG A 198 -6.85 -11.32 -15.36
CA ARG A 198 -7.49 -12.47 -14.68
C ARG A 198 -8.04 -12.07 -13.30
N ARG A 199 -8.53 -10.84 -13.18
CA ARG A 199 -9.06 -10.28 -11.93
C ARG A 199 -10.18 -11.16 -11.37
N GLY A 200 -10.16 -11.42 -10.06
CA GLY A 200 -11.15 -12.27 -9.39
C GLY A 200 -10.83 -13.76 -9.41
N THR A 201 -9.78 -14.21 -10.12
CA THR A 201 -9.36 -15.62 -10.09
C THR A 201 -8.54 -15.99 -8.84
N GLY A 202 -8.04 -15.00 -8.10
CA GLY A 202 -7.16 -15.19 -6.95
C GLY A 202 -5.80 -15.81 -7.29
N ARG A 203 -5.48 -16.02 -8.57
CA ARG A 203 -4.26 -16.72 -9.03
C ARG A 203 -3.04 -15.81 -8.99
N GLY A 204 -1.94 -16.32 -8.46
CA GLY A 204 -0.58 -15.73 -8.34
C GLY A 204 0.19 -16.57 -7.31
N LEU A 205 1.32 -16.10 -6.79
CA LEU A 205 2.21 -16.94 -5.99
C LEU A 205 1.57 -17.41 -4.66
N ARG A 206 1.42 -18.73 -4.49
CA ARG A 206 0.99 -19.41 -3.25
C ARG A 206 2.13 -20.23 -2.64
N TYR A 207 2.00 -20.62 -1.38
CA TYR A 207 3.02 -21.42 -0.69
C TYR A 207 3.30 -22.76 -1.36
N LYS A 208 2.27 -23.42 -1.92
CA LYS A 208 2.44 -24.67 -2.69
C LYS A 208 3.18 -24.52 -4.02
N ASP A 209 3.41 -23.29 -4.49
CA ASP A 209 4.23 -22.99 -5.67
C ASP A 209 5.71 -22.73 -5.27
N THR A 210 6.07 -23.00 -4.01
CA THR A 210 7.38 -22.65 -3.42
C THR A 210 7.89 -23.74 -2.48
N GLU A 211 9.20 -23.78 -2.28
CA GLU A 211 9.86 -24.68 -1.33
C GLU A 211 10.93 -23.90 -0.56
N MET A 212 11.25 -24.32 0.67
CA MET A 212 12.38 -23.75 1.41
C MET A 212 13.18 -24.87 2.07
N LEU A 213 14.51 -24.74 2.06
CA LEU A 213 15.43 -25.72 2.62
C LEU A 213 16.67 -25.05 3.21
N VAL A 214 17.32 -25.73 4.13
CA VAL A 214 18.73 -25.49 4.48
C VAL A 214 19.57 -26.43 3.63
N ALA A 215 20.64 -25.94 3.01
CA ALA A 215 21.67 -26.76 2.37
C ALA A 215 23.01 -26.59 3.09
N TRP A 216 23.78 -27.67 3.23
CA TRP A 216 25.15 -27.56 3.73
C TRP A 216 26.08 -27.12 2.60
N LYS A 217 26.88 -26.08 2.83
CA LYS A 217 27.75 -25.48 1.82
C LYS A 217 28.95 -24.81 2.48
N ASP A 218 30.15 -25.10 1.96
CA ASP A 218 31.41 -24.45 2.35
C ASP A 218 31.74 -24.49 3.87
N GLY A 219 31.12 -25.44 4.61
CA GLY A 219 31.25 -25.61 6.06
C GLY A 219 30.05 -25.15 6.88
N GLU A 220 29.09 -24.45 6.27
CA GLU A 220 28.01 -23.73 6.95
C GLU A 220 26.60 -24.11 6.42
N PRO A 221 25.53 -23.90 7.20
CA PRO A 221 24.15 -24.00 6.75
C PRO A 221 23.67 -22.74 5.98
N GLU A 222 23.23 -22.92 4.73
CA GLU A 222 22.73 -21.86 3.84
C GLU A 222 21.22 -22.06 3.54
N LEU A 223 20.37 -21.08 3.86
CA LEU A 223 18.96 -21.10 3.43
C LEU A 223 18.85 -20.92 1.91
N ARG A 224 17.97 -21.72 1.30
CA ARG A 224 17.57 -21.61 -0.11
C ARG A 224 16.05 -21.71 -0.23
N TYR A 225 15.51 -20.96 -1.19
CA TYR A 225 14.08 -20.85 -1.46
C TYR A 225 13.81 -21.02 -2.95
N SER A 226 12.91 -21.94 -3.30
CA SER A 226 12.48 -22.21 -4.66
C SER A 226 11.16 -21.47 -4.94
N LEU A 227 11.07 -20.85 -6.12
CA LEU A 227 9.88 -20.15 -6.60
C LEU A 227 9.51 -20.66 -8.00
N LYS A 228 8.51 -21.54 -8.07
CA LYS A 228 7.94 -22.08 -9.32
C LYS A 228 7.03 -21.02 -9.93
N ARG A 229 7.30 -20.59 -11.17
CA ARG A 229 6.46 -19.60 -11.87
C ARG A 229 5.23 -20.26 -12.50
N GLU A 230 4.32 -20.72 -11.63
CA GLU A 230 3.14 -21.50 -11.95
C GLU A 230 2.31 -20.91 -13.10
N PHE A 231 2.10 -19.58 -13.08
CA PHE A 231 1.31 -18.88 -14.10
C PHE A 231 2.13 -18.33 -15.27
N ALA A 232 3.30 -18.93 -15.58
CA ALA A 232 4.17 -18.51 -16.67
C ALA A 232 3.42 -18.49 -18.03
N LYS A 233 3.48 -17.35 -18.71
CA LYS A 233 2.69 -17.10 -19.93
C LYS A 233 3.01 -18.11 -21.04
N GLY A 234 2.02 -18.90 -21.43
CA GLY A 234 2.13 -19.89 -22.51
C GLY A 234 2.71 -21.25 -22.08
N MET A 235 2.79 -21.49 -20.77
CA MET A 235 3.23 -22.75 -20.14
C MET A 235 2.13 -23.34 -19.24
N HIS A 236 0.87 -23.00 -19.50
CA HIS A 236 -0.28 -23.47 -18.74
C HIS A 236 -0.41 -24.99 -18.82
N ASP A 237 -0.23 -25.55 -20.01
CA ASP A 237 -0.41 -26.98 -20.31
C ASP A 237 0.94 -27.72 -20.31
N LYS A 238 1.98 -27.09 -19.75
CA LYS A 238 3.39 -27.50 -19.86
C LYS A 238 4.12 -27.37 -18.53
N GLU A 239 3.64 -28.04 -17.51
CA GLU A 239 4.16 -27.93 -16.14
C GLU A 239 5.69 -28.11 -16.05
N GLN A 240 6.23 -29.16 -16.69
CA GLN A 240 7.67 -29.45 -16.74
C GLN A 240 8.52 -28.37 -17.45
N GLN A 241 7.90 -27.37 -18.08
CA GLN A 241 8.56 -26.25 -18.75
C GLN A 241 8.41 -24.92 -17.98
N ARG A 242 7.65 -24.89 -16.88
CA ARG A 242 7.48 -23.71 -16.02
C ARG A 242 8.79 -23.46 -15.24
N PRO A 243 9.42 -22.28 -15.32
CA PRO A 243 10.70 -22.06 -14.63
C PRO A 243 10.53 -21.97 -13.11
N THR A 244 11.32 -22.77 -12.39
CA THR A 244 11.61 -22.57 -10.96
C THR A 244 12.90 -21.77 -10.83
N HIS A 245 12.89 -20.77 -9.97
CA HIS A 245 14.06 -19.94 -9.64
C HIS A 245 14.48 -20.21 -8.20
N ILE A 246 15.78 -20.27 -7.93
CA ILE A 246 16.33 -20.48 -6.59
C ILE A 246 16.93 -19.16 -6.11
N LEU A 247 16.50 -18.70 -4.95
CA LEU A 247 17.10 -17.61 -4.18
C LEU A 247 17.84 -18.22 -2.98
N TYR A 248 18.90 -17.58 -2.51
CA TYR A 248 19.80 -18.13 -1.48
C TYR A 248 20.28 -17.05 -0.49
N GLU A 249 20.73 -17.49 0.68
CA GLU A 249 21.09 -16.65 1.82
C GLU A 249 22.46 -15.95 1.69
N HIS A 250 23.48 -16.66 1.22
CA HIS A 250 24.86 -16.20 1.33
C HIS A 250 25.23 -15.21 0.22
N LEU A 251 25.25 -13.93 0.56
CA LEU A 251 25.65 -12.82 -0.32
C LEU A 251 26.85 -12.06 0.32
N PRO A 252 28.11 -12.38 -0.05
CA PRO A 252 29.28 -11.75 0.54
C PRO A 252 29.39 -10.26 0.16
N ASP A 253 29.88 -9.46 1.09
CA ASP A 253 30.06 -8.00 0.99
C ASP A 253 28.79 -7.20 0.62
N GLN A 254 27.61 -7.80 0.71
CA GLN A 254 26.33 -7.15 0.41
C GLN A 254 25.59 -6.65 1.67
N PRO A 255 24.82 -5.55 1.56
CA PRO A 255 23.96 -5.10 2.64
C PRO A 255 22.69 -5.95 2.78
N LEU A 256 22.14 -6.06 3.99
CA LEU A 256 20.95 -6.87 4.28
C LEU A 256 19.73 -6.56 3.38
N ILE A 257 19.60 -5.32 2.88
CA ILE A 257 18.53 -4.82 1.97
C ILE A 257 18.51 -5.44 0.56
N VAL A 258 19.52 -6.23 0.18
CA VAL A 258 19.50 -7.03 -1.07
C VAL A 258 19.43 -8.53 -0.80
N ASN A 259 19.27 -8.96 0.45
CA ASN A 259 19.20 -10.37 0.81
C ASN A 259 17.74 -10.87 0.75
N PRO A 260 17.36 -11.66 -0.26
CA PRO A 260 15.97 -12.08 -0.42
C PRO A 260 15.48 -12.97 0.71
N MET A 261 16.37 -13.63 1.46
CA MET A 261 15.96 -14.49 2.57
C MET A 261 15.50 -13.67 3.78
N LEU A 262 16.00 -12.43 3.95
CA LEU A 262 15.63 -11.53 5.03
C LEU A 262 14.12 -11.24 5.04
N PHE A 263 13.59 -10.72 3.93
CA PHE A 263 12.19 -10.33 3.85
C PHE A 263 11.25 -11.52 3.72
N MET A 264 11.66 -12.57 2.99
CA MET A 264 10.84 -13.77 2.82
C MET A 264 10.69 -14.54 4.15
N LEU A 265 11.77 -14.71 4.92
CA LEU A 265 11.72 -15.34 6.25
C LEU A 265 10.78 -14.59 7.20
N ALA A 266 10.84 -13.25 7.21
CA ALA A 266 9.92 -12.43 8.01
C ALA A 266 8.44 -12.63 7.60
N ILE A 267 8.16 -12.76 6.30
CA ILE A 267 6.80 -13.03 5.78
C ILE A 267 6.32 -14.44 6.17
N PHE A 268 7.18 -15.45 6.08
CA PHE A 268 6.84 -16.83 6.43
C PHE A 268 6.56 -16.99 7.94
N LEU A 269 7.39 -16.39 8.80
CA LEU A 269 7.16 -16.35 10.26
C LEU A 269 5.99 -15.45 10.67
N ALA A 270 5.59 -14.49 9.81
CA ALA A 270 4.37 -13.72 10.01
C ALA A 270 3.10 -14.51 9.70
N ALA A 271 3.15 -15.36 8.68
CA ALA A 271 2.04 -16.21 8.25
C ALA A 271 1.87 -17.50 9.07
N GLY A 272 2.85 -17.88 9.90
CA GLY A 272 2.87 -19.21 10.54
C GLY A 272 3.11 -20.33 9.52
N ALA A 273 3.91 -20.04 8.49
CA ALA A 273 4.00 -20.88 7.29
C ALA A 273 4.77 -22.17 7.49
N PHE A 274 5.74 -22.23 8.40
CA PHE A 274 6.51 -23.45 8.67
C PHE A 274 5.73 -24.40 9.58
N LYS A 275 5.85 -25.70 9.34
CA LYS A 275 5.14 -26.77 10.06
C LYS A 275 5.73 -27.12 11.44
N LYS A 276 6.97 -26.70 11.71
CA LYS A 276 7.81 -27.15 12.84
C LYS A 276 8.62 -26.04 13.53
N TYR A 277 8.52 -24.78 13.06
CA TYR A 277 9.43 -23.70 13.45
C TYR A 277 8.68 -22.36 13.53
N ASP A 278 8.58 -21.78 14.72
CA ASP A 278 7.80 -20.57 15.02
C ASP A 278 8.66 -19.30 15.16
N THR A 279 9.98 -19.43 15.37
CA THR A 279 10.90 -18.29 15.59
C THR A 279 12.02 -18.18 14.56
N VAL A 280 12.64 -16.99 14.51
CA VAL A 280 13.80 -16.70 13.65
C VAL A 280 14.97 -17.61 14.00
N GLU A 281 15.24 -17.76 15.30
CA GLU A 281 16.30 -18.60 15.86
C GLU A 281 16.08 -20.06 15.52
N GLN A 282 14.85 -20.57 15.66
CA GLN A 282 14.53 -21.97 15.34
C GLN A 282 14.77 -22.30 13.87
N VAL A 283 14.42 -21.40 12.94
CA VAL A 283 14.64 -21.62 11.50
C VAL A 283 16.12 -21.51 11.14
N LEU A 284 16.87 -20.56 11.71
CA LEU A 284 18.29 -20.39 11.43
C LEU A 284 19.15 -21.49 12.09
N ALA A 285 18.76 -22.00 13.25
CA ALA A 285 19.45 -23.10 13.94
C ALA A 285 19.19 -24.49 13.33
N VAL A 286 18.47 -24.59 12.21
CA VAL A 286 18.33 -25.86 11.48
C VAL A 286 19.61 -26.17 10.73
N GLU A 287 20.19 -27.33 11.02
CA GLU A 287 21.26 -27.96 10.25
C GLU A 287 20.76 -29.25 9.59
N PRO A 288 21.23 -29.60 8.37
CA PRO A 288 20.96 -30.92 7.80
C PRO A 288 21.59 -32.06 8.63
N PRO A 289 20.94 -33.23 8.72
CA PRO A 289 21.57 -34.43 9.28
C PRO A 289 22.90 -34.77 8.60
N ALA A 290 23.86 -35.36 9.31
CA ALA A 290 25.22 -35.60 8.81
C ALA A 290 25.31 -36.53 7.58
N ASP A 291 24.26 -37.33 7.31
CA ASP A 291 24.10 -38.16 6.11
C ASP A 291 23.44 -37.42 4.92
N GLN A 292 22.96 -36.19 5.12
CA GLN A 292 22.11 -35.44 4.19
C GLN A 292 22.72 -34.08 3.83
N LYS A 293 22.72 -33.75 2.53
CA LYS A 293 23.26 -32.46 2.04
C LYS A 293 22.31 -31.27 2.23
N TYR A 294 21.06 -31.52 2.60
CA TYR A 294 20.02 -30.52 2.78
C TYR A 294 18.91 -31.05 3.68
N TRP A 295 18.12 -30.12 4.25
CA TRP A 295 16.90 -30.42 5.01
C TRP A 295 15.77 -29.49 4.59
N VAL A 296 14.58 -30.04 4.34
CA VAL A 296 13.43 -29.28 3.85
C VAL A 296 12.64 -28.69 5.01
N LEU A 297 12.37 -27.39 4.95
CA LEU A 297 11.50 -26.70 5.88
C LEU A 297 10.04 -26.83 5.40
N GLU A 298 9.38 -27.92 5.80
CA GLU A 298 7.98 -28.20 5.45
C GLU A 298 7.05 -27.01 5.74
N TRP A 299 6.22 -26.64 4.76
CA TRP A 299 5.10 -25.74 4.98
C TRP A 299 3.98 -26.42 5.79
N ALA A 300 3.26 -25.65 6.57
CA ALA A 300 2.05 -26.09 7.26
C ALA A 300 0.89 -26.22 6.26
N ASP A 301 0.10 -27.29 6.39
CA ASP A 301 -0.92 -27.64 5.38
C ASP A 301 -1.96 -26.51 5.17
N HIS A 302 -2.23 -25.73 6.23
CA HIS A 302 -3.18 -24.61 6.21
C HIS A 302 -2.71 -23.38 5.40
N VAL A 303 -1.42 -23.24 5.09
CA VAL A 303 -0.91 -22.12 4.26
C VAL A 303 -0.74 -22.46 2.79
N LEU A 304 -0.78 -23.75 2.39
CA LEU A 304 -0.44 -24.21 1.03
C LEU A 304 -1.19 -23.46 -0.08
N ASP A 305 -2.48 -23.22 0.12
CA ASP A 305 -3.34 -22.47 -0.81
C ASP A 305 -3.46 -20.96 -0.50
N LEU A 306 -2.80 -20.45 0.54
CA LEU A 306 -2.75 -19.01 0.81
C LEU A 306 -1.71 -18.32 -0.11
N PRO A 307 -1.93 -17.05 -0.47
CA PRO A 307 -0.95 -16.28 -1.23
C PRO A 307 0.25 -15.91 -0.35
N VAL A 308 1.46 -15.99 -0.91
CA VAL A 308 2.68 -15.49 -0.26
C VAL A 308 2.63 -13.96 -0.09
N PHE A 309 1.97 -13.28 -1.03
CA PHE A 309 1.81 -11.82 -1.05
C PHE A 309 0.33 -11.40 -1.00
N PRO A 310 -0.29 -11.41 0.19
CA PRO A 310 -1.68 -10.99 0.37
C PRO A 310 -1.90 -9.48 0.23
N GLU A 311 -3.14 -9.09 -0.01
CA GLU A 311 -3.65 -7.75 0.26
C GLU A 311 -3.67 -7.52 1.78
N MET A 312 -3.04 -6.43 2.25
CA MET A 312 -3.02 -6.05 3.66
C MET A 312 -4.14 -5.06 3.98
N SER A 313 -4.84 -5.33 5.09
CA SER A 313 -5.81 -4.45 5.74
C SER A 313 -5.17 -3.67 6.90
N ALA A 314 -5.91 -2.76 7.53
CA ALA A 314 -5.46 -2.07 8.75
C ALA A 314 -5.35 -3.00 9.99
N ASP A 315 -5.68 -4.28 9.85
CA ASP A 315 -5.60 -5.31 10.88
C ASP A 315 -4.63 -6.45 10.51
N GLY A 316 -3.83 -6.26 9.45
CA GLY A 316 -2.88 -7.24 8.95
C GLY A 316 -3.27 -7.88 7.61
N PRO A 317 -2.56 -8.95 7.19
CA PRO A 317 -2.80 -9.63 5.92
C PRO A 317 -4.21 -10.24 5.83
N THR A 318 -4.78 -10.23 4.63
CA THR A 318 -6.03 -10.94 4.31
C THR A 318 -5.76 -12.23 3.55
N GLN A 319 -6.76 -13.09 3.37
CA GLN A 319 -6.65 -14.29 2.52
C GLN A 319 -6.64 -13.97 1.01
N LYS A 320 -6.88 -12.72 0.61
CA LYS A 320 -6.89 -12.32 -0.80
C LYS A 320 -5.48 -12.00 -1.27
N ILE A 321 -5.10 -12.47 -2.45
CA ILE A 321 -3.84 -12.11 -3.08
C ILE A 321 -3.83 -10.63 -3.49
N GLN A 322 -2.68 -9.96 -3.36
CA GLN A 322 -2.57 -8.58 -3.84
C GLN A 322 -2.69 -8.50 -5.37
N SER A 323 -3.49 -7.56 -5.88
CA SER A 323 -3.61 -7.36 -7.33
C SER A 323 -2.35 -6.71 -7.94
N ALA A 324 -2.03 -7.09 -9.18
CA ALA A 324 -0.95 -6.49 -9.97
C ALA A 324 -1.16 -4.99 -10.19
N SER A 325 -2.41 -4.51 -10.22
CA SER A 325 -2.71 -3.08 -10.34
C SER A 325 -2.33 -2.32 -9.06
N ALA A 326 -2.58 -2.88 -7.88
CA ALA A 326 -2.18 -2.27 -6.61
C ALA A 326 -0.65 -2.21 -6.50
N PHE A 327 0.04 -3.32 -6.78
CA PHE A 327 1.51 -3.37 -6.72
C PHE A 327 2.18 -2.43 -7.74
N CYS A 328 1.72 -2.40 -9.00
CA CYS A 328 2.22 -1.45 -9.99
C CYS A 328 2.02 0.02 -9.57
N THR A 329 0.92 0.34 -8.87
CA THR A 329 0.71 1.68 -8.30
C THR A 329 1.69 1.98 -7.17
N GLN A 330 1.91 1.03 -6.25
CA GLN A 330 2.89 1.18 -5.17
C GLN A 330 4.31 1.42 -5.70
N VAL A 331 4.75 0.65 -6.71
CA VAL A 331 6.06 0.80 -7.38
C VAL A 331 6.16 2.16 -8.09
N ARG A 332 5.10 2.58 -8.81
CA ARG A 332 5.04 3.90 -9.46
C ARG A 332 5.16 5.04 -8.45
N GLU A 333 4.41 4.96 -7.35
CA GLU A 333 4.35 6.04 -6.37
C GLU A 333 5.58 6.06 -5.45
N LEU A 334 6.25 4.92 -5.22
CA LEU A 334 7.54 4.87 -4.53
C LEU A 334 8.65 5.49 -5.39
N SER A 335 8.74 5.13 -6.68
CA SER A 335 9.76 5.71 -7.59
C SER A 335 9.63 7.23 -7.73
N LEU A 336 8.40 7.77 -7.81
CA LEU A 336 8.16 9.22 -7.74
C LEU A 336 8.70 9.85 -6.45
N ARG A 337 8.47 9.22 -5.28
CA ARG A 337 8.97 9.74 -3.99
C ARG A 337 10.50 9.68 -3.89
N ALA A 338 11.12 8.65 -4.46
CA ALA A 338 12.58 8.50 -4.60
C ALA A 338 13.22 9.55 -5.54
N GLY A 339 12.40 10.33 -6.27
CA GLY A 339 12.82 11.42 -7.14
C GLY A 339 12.88 11.06 -8.63
N MET A 340 12.30 9.93 -9.07
CA MET A 340 12.34 9.53 -10.48
C MET A 340 11.25 10.26 -11.27
N GLU A 341 11.68 11.13 -12.20
CA GLU A 341 10.80 11.90 -13.11
C GLU A 341 9.93 10.96 -13.97
N GLN A 342 10.52 9.85 -14.43
CA GLN A 342 9.85 8.80 -15.20
C GLN A 342 9.68 7.56 -14.33
N PRO A 343 8.46 7.26 -13.84
CA PRO A 343 8.27 6.22 -12.83
C PRO A 343 8.62 4.82 -13.31
N VAL A 344 9.24 4.05 -12.41
CA VAL A 344 9.60 2.65 -12.64
C VAL A 344 8.36 1.82 -12.90
N THR A 345 8.50 0.85 -13.82
CA THR A 345 7.49 -0.16 -14.10
C THR A 345 8.08 -1.55 -13.83
N VAL A 346 7.26 -2.50 -13.36
CA VAL A 346 7.71 -3.90 -13.13
C VAL A 346 8.25 -4.55 -14.42
N HIS A 347 7.78 -4.10 -15.58
CA HIS A 347 8.32 -4.53 -16.87
C HIS A 347 9.69 -3.90 -17.20
N GLY A 348 10.01 -2.73 -16.64
CA GLY A 348 11.36 -2.14 -16.66
C GLY A 348 12.34 -2.88 -15.75
N ILE A 349 11.89 -3.33 -14.57
CA ILE A 349 12.66 -4.23 -13.69
C ILE A 349 13.05 -5.49 -14.47
N ARG A 350 12.03 -6.20 -14.99
CA ARG A 350 12.23 -7.40 -15.82
C ARG A 350 13.13 -7.16 -17.04
N ARG A 351 13.13 -5.96 -17.65
CA ARG A 351 14.06 -5.65 -18.74
C ARG A 351 15.51 -5.61 -18.26
N GLU A 352 15.77 -4.96 -17.14
CA GLU A 352 17.12 -4.90 -16.59
C GLU A 352 17.63 -6.28 -16.17
N SER A 353 16.84 -7.07 -15.44
CA SER A 353 17.18 -8.46 -15.07
C SER A 353 17.61 -9.31 -16.28
N LEU A 354 16.95 -9.12 -17.43
CA LEU A 354 17.25 -9.87 -18.65
C LEU A 354 18.48 -9.32 -19.41
N ILE A 355 18.77 -8.03 -19.31
CA ILE A 355 20.00 -7.43 -19.85
C ILE A 355 21.21 -7.91 -19.03
N GLN A 356 21.14 -7.81 -17.70
CA GLN A 356 22.22 -8.25 -16.80
C GLN A 356 22.50 -9.76 -16.96
N ALA A 357 21.45 -10.59 -17.02
CA ALA A 357 21.63 -12.01 -17.32
C ALA A 357 22.29 -12.23 -18.70
N THR A 358 21.91 -11.47 -19.73
CA THR A 358 22.54 -11.58 -21.07
C THR A 358 24.02 -11.15 -21.05
N SER A 359 24.39 -10.19 -20.19
CA SER A 359 25.77 -9.72 -20.02
C SER A 359 26.65 -10.72 -19.26
N ASN A 360 26.09 -11.51 -18.33
CA ASN A 360 26.83 -12.47 -17.49
C ASN A 360 27.17 -13.80 -18.17
N GLY A 361 27.10 -13.88 -19.51
CA GLY A 361 27.63 -15.01 -20.29
C GLY A 361 26.81 -16.30 -20.31
N TYR A 362 25.62 -16.34 -19.70
CA TYR A 362 24.73 -17.51 -19.74
C TYR A 362 24.34 -17.90 -21.18
N SER A 363 24.08 -19.20 -21.39
CA SER A 363 23.66 -19.69 -22.70
C SER A 363 22.30 -19.14 -23.13
N LYS A 364 22.06 -19.11 -24.44
CA LYS A 364 20.79 -18.67 -25.03
C LYS A 364 19.59 -19.45 -24.47
N ASP A 365 19.74 -20.73 -24.17
CA ASP A 365 18.66 -21.58 -23.67
C ASP A 365 18.38 -21.36 -22.17
N GLU A 366 19.42 -21.09 -21.37
CA GLU A 366 19.27 -20.66 -19.97
C GLU A 366 18.58 -19.31 -19.88
N LEU A 367 18.97 -18.33 -20.72
CA LEU A 367 18.32 -17.02 -20.81
C LEU A 367 16.84 -17.14 -21.22
N MET A 368 16.52 -18.10 -22.10
CA MET A 368 15.14 -18.36 -22.53
C MET A 368 14.29 -19.03 -21.45
N LYS A 369 14.87 -19.97 -20.69
CA LYS A 369 14.25 -20.56 -19.48
C LYS A 369 14.04 -19.48 -18.41
N PHE A 370 15.08 -18.74 -18.03
CA PHE A 370 15.02 -17.63 -17.07
C PHE A 370 13.95 -16.60 -17.44
N ALA A 371 13.83 -16.26 -18.72
CA ALA A 371 12.80 -15.35 -19.18
C ALA A 371 11.38 -15.93 -19.18
N ALA A 372 11.19 -17.26 -19.15
CA ALA A 372 9.96 -17.93 -19.59
C ALA A 372 9.54 -17.44 -21.00
N HIS A 373 10.41 -17.65 -21.99
CA HIS A 373 10.15 -17.36 -23.40
C HIS A 373 10.25 -18.64 -24.26
N THR A 374 9.42 -18.72 -25.31
CA THR A 374 9.44 -19.82 -26.29
C THR A 374 9.93 -19.41 -27.68
N ASN A 375 10.11 -18.11 -27.93
CA ASN A 375 10.64 -17.56 -29.18
C ASN A 375 11.75 -16.54 -28.89
N GLN A 376 12.97 -16.83 -29.34
CA GLN A 376 14.18 -16.05 -29.05
C GLN A 376 14.10 -14.59 -29.51
N MET A 377 13.44 -14.31 -30.65
CA MET A 377 13.28 -12.95 -31.18
C MET A 377 12.49 -12.03 -30.23
N THR A 378 11.75 -12.61 -29.28
CA THR A 378 11.10 -11.87 -28.20
C THR A 378 12.12 -11.14 -27.31
N MET A 379 13.25 -11.79 -26.99
CA MET A 379 14.30 -11.19 -26.17
C MET A 379 14.91 -9.98 -26.87
N THR A 380 15.42 -10.20 -28.08
CA THR A 380 16.15 -9.20 -28.88
C THR A 380 15.28 -7.98 -29.22
N ARG A 381 14.01 -8.19 -29.57
CA ARG A 381 13.12 -7.10 -29.99
C ARG A 381 12.52 -6.33 -28.80
N ASP A 382 12.02 -7.04 -27.79
CA ASP A 382 11.12 -6.45 -26.78
C ASP A 382 11.83 -6.12 -25.46
N TYR A 383 12.95 -6.78 -25.14
CA TYR A 383 13.62 -6.67 -23.83
C TYR A 383 15.01 -6.04 -23.87
N LEU A 384 15.88 -6.42 -24.81
CA LEU A 384 17.21 -5.80 -24.93
C LEU A 384 17.10 -4.28 -25.17
N SER A 385 18.06 -3.53 -24.65
CA SER A 385 18.11 -2.07 -24.84
C SER A 385 18.63 -1.69 -26.22
N SER A 386 18.27 -0.50 -26.68
CA SER A 386 18.95 0.18 -27.80
C SER A 386 20.29 0.81 -27.37
N ILE A 387 20.51 0.94 -26.06
CA ILE A 387 21.82 1.23 -25.48
C ILE A 387 22.62 -0.08 -25.55
N THR A 388 23.69 -0.11 -26.34
CA THR A 388 24.56 -1.28 -26.44
C THR A 388 25.39 -1.46 -25.17
N VAL A 389 25.63 -2.71 -24.77
CA VAL A 389 26.59 -3.09 -23.72
C VAL A 389 27.97 -3.45 -24.32
N VAL A 390 28.08 -3.46 -25.66
CA VAL A 390 29.37 -3.67 -26.35
C VAL A 390 30.20 -2.40 -26.24
N ASP A 391 31.28 -2.47 -25.47
CA ASP A 391 32.28 -1.40 -25.33
C ASP A 391 33.10 -1.24 -26.61
N GLY A 392 32.54 -0.49 -27.57
CA GLY A 392 33.22 -0.18 -28.82
C GLY A 392 34.44 0.73 -28.65
N LEU A 393 34.51 1.52 -27.57
CA LEU A 393 35.64 2.42 -27.30
C LEU A 393 36.82 1.64 -26.75
N GLY A 394 36.61 0.85 -25.69
CA GLY A 394 37.62 -0.04 -25.12
C GLY A 394 38.06 -1.11 -26.12
N GLY A 395 37.12 -1.70 -26.87
CA GLY A 395 37.42 -2.66 -27.94
C GLY A 395 38.31 -2.08 -29.05
N PHE A 396 38.04 -0.85 -29.50
CA PHE A 396 38.86 -0.18 -30.52
C PHE A 396 40.23 0.25 -30.00
N LEU A 397 40.30 0.78 -28.77
CA LEU A 397 41.54 1.24 -28.12
C LEU A 397 42.34 0.11 -27.43
N LYS A 398 41.83 -1.14 -27.44
CA LYS A 398 42.39 -2.31 -26.74
C LYS A 398 42.53 -2.12 -25.22
N LEU A 399 41.59 -1.38 -24.62
CA LEU A 399 41.47 -1.21 -23.17
C LEU A 399 40.66 -2.36 -22.55
N PRO A 400 40.73 -2.58 -21.22
CA PRO A 400 39.82 -3.48 -20.52
C PRO A 400 38.36 -3.10 -20.76
N VAL A 401 37.51 -4.10 -21.02
CA VAL A 401 36.10 -3.92 -21.38
C VAL A 401 35.30 -3.31 -20.22
N ARG A 402 34.55 -2.24 -20.50
CA ARG A 402 33.69 -1.55 -19.53
C ARG A 402 32.20 -1.79 -19.77
N SER A 403 31.52 -2.37 -18.78
CA SER A 403 30.06 -2.58 -18.78
C SER A 403 29.27 -1.44 -18.11
N ASP A 404 29.92 -0.68 -17.24
CA ASP A 404 29.31 0.36 -16.39
C ASP A 404 28.68 1.51 -17.19
N GLN A 405 29.37 1.95 -18.25
CA GLN A 405 28.93 3.06 -19.10
C GLN A 405 27.57 2.82 -19.75
N ALA A 406 27.26 1.56 -20.09
CA ALA A 406 25.96 1.21 -20.63
C ALA A 406 24.86 1.21 -19.56
N GLU A 407 25.21 1.03 -18.28
CA GLU A 407 24.27 1.07 -17.16
C GLU A 407 23.91 2.50 -16.75
N ASP A 408 24.85 3.44 -16.78
CA ASP A 408 24.59 4.87 -16.54
C ASP A 408 23.48 5.40 -17.48
N PHE A 409 23.59 5.11 -18.78
CA PHE A 409 22.55 5.49 -19.75
C PHE A 409 21.23 4.73 -19.56
N ARG A 410 21.22 3.52 -18.97
CA ARG A 410 19.98 2.82 -18.58
C ARG A 410 19.36 3.44 -17.34
N SER A 411 20.17 3.82 -16.34
CA SER A 411 19.75 4.55 -15.13
C SER A 411 19.10 5.89 -15.50
N MET A 412 19.71 6.62 -16.45
CA MET A 412 19.18 7.87 -16.98
C MET A 412 17.76 7.74 -17.57
N THR A 413 17.28 6.55 -17.96
CA THR A 413 15.91 6.39 -18.52
C THR A 413 14.78 6.64 -17.53
N VAL A 414 15.02 6.54 -16.21
CA VAL A 414 14.04 6.91 -15.17
C VAL A 414 14.25 8.32 -14.61
N LYS A 415 15.38 8.97 -14.95
CA LYS A 415 15.81 10.32 -14.59
C LYS A 415 15.55 10.71 -13.12
N ARG A 416 16.57 10.62 -12.26
CA ARG A 416 16.44 11.04 -10.87
C ARG A 416 16.70 12.55 -10.68
N ASN A 417 15.67 13.27 -10.26
CA ASN A 417 15.75 14.58 -9.61
C ASN A 417 15.48 14.39 -8.09
N PRO A 418 16.51 14.50 -7.22
CA PRO A 418 16.35 14.31 -5.77
C PRO A 418 15.39 15.31 -5.09
N GLU A 419 15.02 16.39 -5.78
CA GLU A 419 14.17 17.48 -5.28
C GLU A 419 12.79 17.49 -5.96
N LEU A 420 12.47 16.48 -6.78
CA LEU A 420 11.19 16.34 -7.49
C LEU A 420 10.00 16.57 -6.54
N PHE A 421 9.12 17.52 -6.84
CA PHE A 421 8.00 17.86 -5.96
C PHE A 421 7.10 16.65 -5.71
N LEU A 422 6.72 16.40 -4.46
CA LEU A 422 5.84 15.31 -4.02
C LEU A 422 4.38 15.78 -3.96
N SER A 423 4.17 17.03 -3.53
CA SER A 423 2.90 17.77 -3.54
C SER A 423 2.94 18.97 -4.51
N LEU A 424 1.82 19.69 -4.69
CA LEU A 424 1.83 20.95 -5.46
C LEU A 424 2.38 22.09 -4.59
N PRO A 425 3.33 22.91 -5.08
CA PRO A 425 3.72 24.15 -4.42
C PRO A 425 2.51 25.04 -4.16
N ALA A 426 2.45 25.68 -3.00
CA ALA A 426 1.26 26.35 -2.50
C ALA A 426 0.72 27.44 -3.45
N LYS A 427 1.61 28.13 -4.16
CA LYS A 427 1.25 29.10 -5.20
C LYS A 427 0.46 28.46 -6.35
N THR A 428 1.01 27.42 -6.96
CA THR A 428 0.36 26.70 -8.06
C THR A 428 -0.88 25.94 -7.61
N GLN A 429 -0.94 25.51 -6.34
CA GLN A 429 -2.17 24.96 -5.78
C GLN A 429 -3.28 26.02 -5.68
N ASP A 430 -2.96 27.28 -5.37
CA ASP A 430 -3.95 28.35 -5.35
C ASP A 430 -4.38 28.80 -6.75
N GLU A 431 -3.42 28.93 -7.68
CA GLU A 431 -3.67 29.17 -9.11
C GLU A 431 -4.62 28.09 -9.69
N LEU A 432 -4.41 26.82 -9.33
CA LEU A 432 -5.32 25.72 -9.71
C LEU A 432 -6.72 25.85 -9.09
N ARG A 433 -6.83 26.28 -7.82
CA ARG A 433 -8.13 26.48 -7.14
C ARG A 433 -8.97 27.58 -7.78
N GLN A 434 -8.33 28.58 -8.39
CA GLN A 434 -8.99 29.68 -9.08
C GLN A 434 -9.47 29.30 -10.50
N ARG A 435 -9.02 28.16 -11.05
CA ARG A 435 -9.36 27.70 -12.41
C ARG A 435 -10.82 27.26 -12.52
N GLU A 436 -11.50 27.63 -13.62
CA GLU A 436 -12.95 27.50 -13.76
C GLU A 436 -13.47 26.05 -13.62
N ASP A 437 -12.73 25.07 -14.10
CA ASP A 437 -13.03 23.64 -13.97
C ASP A 437 -12.96 23.17 -12.50
N TYR A 438 -11.92 23.58 -11.77
CA TYR A 438 -11.76 23.30 -10.34
C TYR A 438 -12.84 24.00 -9.50
N VAL A 439 -13.14 25.26 -9.79
CA VAL A 439 -14.23 26.03 -9.17
C VAL A 439 -15.59 25.36 -9.44
N THR A 440 -15.83 24.90 -10.67
CA THR A 440 -17.08 24.22 -11.05
C THR A 440 -17.26 22.89 -10.33
N ILE A 441 -16.20 22.08 -10.22
CA ILE A 441 -16.24 20.84 -9.43
C ILE A 441 -16.46 21.14 -7.94
N THR A 442 -15.87 22.21 -7.42
CA THR A 442 -16.00 22.62 -6.00
C THR A 442 -17.42 23.10 -5.69
N LYS A 443 -18.00 23.98 -6.51
CA LYS A 443 -19.42 24.40 -6.40
C LYS A 443 -20.39 23.23 -6.47
N LYS A 444 -20.13 22.23 -7.34
CA LYS A 444 -20.92 20.99 -7.39
C LYS A 444 -20.77 20.17 -6.10
N LEU A 445 -19.57 20.06 -5.52
CA LEU A 445 -19.33 19.36 -4.25
C LEU A 445 -19.99 20.01 -3.03
N GLU A 446 -20.22 21.33 -3.08
CA GLU A 446 -20.98 22.11 -2.10
C GLU A 446 -22.49 21.95 -2.31
N GLY A 447 -22.97 22.09 -3.54
CA GLY A 447 -24.38 21.92 -3.93
C GLY A 447 -24.94 20.51 -3.68
N LEU A 448 -24.10 19.48 -3.64
CA LEU A 448 -24.51 18.12 -3.22
C LEU A 448 -25.11 18.04 -1.81
N SER A 449 -25.00 19.08 -0.99
CA SER A 449 -25.69 19.16 0.31
C SER A 449 -27.22 19.12 0.19
N PHE A 450 -27.78 19.61 -0.94
CA PHE A 450 -29.23 19.66 -1.20
C PHE A 450 -29.80 18.40 -1.85
N GLU A 451 -28.97 17.41 -2.20
CA GLU A 451 -29.39 16.21 -2.93
C GLU A 451 -29.96 15.15 -1.97
N THR A 452 -31.22 14.74 -2.16
CA THR A 452 -31.99 13.93 -1.18
C THR A 452 -31.61 12.44 -1.18
N ASN A 453 -31.34 11.84 -2.35
CA ASN A 453 -30.94 10.43 -2.43
C ASN A 453 -29.49 10.25 -1.93
N ALA A 454 -29.33 9.57 -0.79
CA ALA A 454 -28.05 9.40 -0.12
C ALA A 454 -27.04 8.53 -0.90
N GLU A 455 -27.49 7.58 -1.72
CA GLU A 455 -26.62 6.66 -2.47
C GLU A 455 -26.11 7.34 -3.75
N THR A 456 -27.01 7.95 -4.53
CA THR A 456 -26.67 8.79 -5.68
C THR A 456 -25.70 9.90 -5.28
N ARG A 457 -26.01 10.63 -4.21
CA ARG A 457 -25.13 11.67 -3.64
C ARG A 457 -23.76 11.15 -3.27
N THR A 458 -23.66 9.93 -2.76
CA THR A 458 -22.37 9.32 -2.42
C THR A 458 -21.58 8.94 -3.68
N ALA A 459 -22.24 8.39 -4.70
CA ALA A 459 -21.62 8.08 -5.99
C ALA A 459 -21.12 9.34 -6.72
N VAL A 460 -21.97 10.36 -6.86
CA VAL A 460 -21.63 11.64 -7.51
C VAL A 460 -20.54 12.38 -6.73
N ARG A 461 -20.59 12.40 -5.39
CA ARG A 461 -19.50 12.96 -4.56
C ARG A 461 -18.17 12.28 -4.82
N ASN A 462 -18.16 10.95 -4.90
CA ASN A 462 -16.95 10.18 -5.18
C ASN A 462 -16.42 10.42 -6.60
N GLN A 463 -17.30 10.60 -7.59
CA GLN A 463 -16.96 10.97 -8.96
C GLN A 463 -16.35 12.38 -9.05
N LEU A 464 -16.98 13.38 -8.44
CA LEU A 464 -16.47 14.76 -8.41
C LEU A 464 -15.13 14.85 -7.65
N LEU A 465 -14.99 14.17 -6.50
CA LEU A 465 -13.71 14.08 -5.79
C LEU A 465 -12.63 13.34 -6.60
N LYS A 466 -13.01 12.36 -7.43
CA LYS A 466 -12.09 11.70 -8.38
C LYS A 466 -11.66 12.68 -9.48
N GLN A 467 -12.58 13.45 -10.06
CA GLN A 467 -12.25 14.48 -11.06
C GLN A 467 -11.32 15.54 -10.48
N ARG A 468 -11.60 16.09 -9.29
CA ARG A 468 -10.74 17.10 -8.65
C ARG A 468 -9.32 16.59 -8.39
N ARG A 469 -9.17 15.36 -7.87
CA ARG A 469 -7.87 14.70 -7.70
C ARG A 469 -7.15 14.40 -9.01
N MET A 470 -7.87 14.27 -10.13
CA MET A 470 -7.23 14.15 -11.45
C MET A 470 -6.62 15.48 -11.87
N LEU A 471 -7.32 16.61 -11.69
CA LEU A 471 -6.76 17.94 -11.96
C LEU A 471 -5.53 18.23 -11.08
N GLU A 472 -5.64 17.96 -9.77
CA GLU A 472 -4.54 18.09 -8.80
C GLU A 472 -3.31 17.24 -9.20
N LYS A 473 -3.53 16.02 -9.73
CA LYS A 473 -2.48 15.10 -10.17
C LYS A 473 -1.91 15.45 -11.55
N GLU A 474 -2.71 15.99 -12.45
CA GLU A 474 -2.31 16.45 -13.78
C GLU A 474 -1.42 17.69 -13.67
N GLU A 475 -1.86 18.70 -12.91
CA GLU A 475 -1.10 19.92 -12.63
C GLU A 475 0.24 19.59 -11.96
N LEU A 476 0.25 18.65 -11.00
CA LEU A 476 1.48 18.19 -10.35
C LEU A 476 2.44 17.49 -11.33
N ASN A 477 1.93 16.71 -12.28
CA ASN A 477 2.77 16.13 -13.33
C ASN A 477 3.30 17.20 -14.30
N ARG A 478 2.50 18.24 -14.59
CA ARG A 478 2.93 19.40 -15.40
C ARG A 478 4.10 20.11 -14.73
N VAL A 479 3.95 20.52 -13.46
CA VAL A 479 5.00 21.18 -12.67
C VAL A 479 6.27 20.33 -12.60
N ARG A 480 6.15 19.03 -12.32
CA ARG A 480 7.28 18.08 -12.34
C ARG A 480 8.00 18.04 -13.70
N SER A 481 7.25 18.02 -14.80
CA SER A 481 7.82 17.96 -16.16
C SER A 481 8.55 19.23 -16.58
N THR A 482 8.31 20.34 -15.88
CA THR A 482 8.99 21.64 -16.06
C THR A 482 9.88 22.01 -14.87
N GLN A 483 10.19 21.07 -13.98
CA GLN A 483 11.02 21.33 -12.81
C GLN A 483 12.50 21.15 -13.16
N ASP A 484 13.26 22.25 -13.14
CA ASP A 484 14.71 22.21 -13.30
C ASP A 484 15.37 21.37 -12.19
N ARG A 485 16.31 20.50 -12.59
CA ARG A 485 17.21 19.79 -11.69
C ARG A 485 18.46 20.65 -11.50
N MET A 486 18.60 21.31 -10.34
CA MET A 486 19.83 22.04 -10.03
C MET A 486 20.96 21.10 -9.60
N HIS A 487 22.21 21.51 -9.85
CA HIS A 487 23.37 20.88 -9.23
C HIS A 487 23.56 21.40 -7.79
N PRO A 488 24.00 20.58 -6.81
CA PRO A 488 24.19 21.04 -5.42
C PRO A 488 25.07 22.29 -5.27
N ALA A 489 26.14 22.40 -6.07
CA ALA A 489 27.02 23.57 -6.07
C ALA A 489 26.32 24.88 -6.54
N GLU A 490 25.24 24.79 -7.32
CA GLU A 490 24.44 25.96 -7.69
C GLU A 490 23.49 26.39 -6.56
N ARG A 491 23.19 25.50 -5.60
CA ARG A 491 22.24 25.79 -4.51
C ARG A 491 22.82 26.81 -3.54
N GLU A 492 24.12 26.76 -3.27
CA GLU A 492 24.79 27.64 -2.29
C GLU A 492 24.70 29.13 -2.66
N GLY A 493 24.73 29.46 -3.96
CA GLY A 493 24.52 30.83 -4.46
C GLY A 493 23.04 31.24 -4.61
N LYS A 494 22.09 30.29 -4.55
CA LYS A 494 20.66 30.50 -4.82
C LYS A 494 19.83 30.33 -3.55
N GLY A 495 19.90 31.31 -2.65
CA GLY A 495 19.13 31.40 -1.39
C GLY A 495 17.61 31.59 -1.55
N LYS A 496 16.98 30.92 -2.52
CA LYS A 496 15.53 30.90 -2.80
C LYS A 496 15.02 29.46 -3.03
N TYR A 497 15.69 28.44 -2.49
CA TYR A 497 15.36 27.05 -2.82
C TYR A 497 14.30 26.45 -1.89
N HIS A 498 13.13 26.13 -2.45
CA HIS A 498 12.02 25.50 -1.74
C HIS A 498 12.22 23.98 -1.68
N VAL A 499 12.64 23.46 -0.53
CA VAL A 499 12.75 22.02 -0.29
C VAL A 499 11.38 21.48 0.12
N ASP A 500 10.88 20.47 -0.60
CA ASP A 500 9.62 19.80 -0.26
C ASP A 500 9.71 19.11 1.10
N GLN A 501 8.88 19.56 2.04
CA GLN A 501 8.85 19.06 3.42
C GLN A 501 8.32 17.63 3.58
N ASP A 502 7.64 17.06 2.60
CA ASP A 502 7.28 15.63 2.64
C ASP A 502 8.55 14.74 2.67
N ARG A 503 9.70 15.29 2.24
CA ARG A 503 11.02 14.62 2.32
C ARG A 503 11.59 14.55 3.74
N SER A 504 11.31 15.52 4.60
CA SER A 504 11.70 15.50 6.03
C SER A 504 10.62 14.90 6.94
N TRP A 505 9.58 14.30 6.36
CA TRP A 505 8.46 13.74 7.11
C TRP A 505 8.84 12.48 7.89
N PHE A 506 9.72 11.61 7.36
CA PHE A 506 10.16 10.43 8.11
C PHE A 506 11.02 10.81 9.32
N ASP A 507 11.97 11.75 9.23
CA ASP A 507 12.75 12.20 10.39
C ASP A 507 11.88 12.78 11.50
N ARG A 508 10.80 13.47 11.12
CA ARG A 508 9.78 13.96 12.05
C ARG A 508 8.94 12.83 12.66
N LEU A 509 8.74 11.71 11.97
CA LEU A 509 7.93 10.59 12.44
C LEU A 509 8.70 9.40 13.03
N ARG A 510 10.00 9.23 12.80
CA ARG A 510 10.71 7.96 13.05
C ARG A 510 10.66 7.47 14.50
N HIS A 511 10.67 8.39 15.46
CA HIS A 511 10.49 8.12 16.89
C HIS A 511 9.11 7.50 17.27
N MET A 512 8.12 7.56 16.37
CA MET A 512 6.81 6.89 16.51
C MET A 512 6.83 5.45 15.95
N MET A 513 7.88 5.10 15.20
CA MET A 513 8.10 3.82 14.50
C MET A 513 9.53 3.29 14.78
N PRO A 514 9.95 3.09 16.05
CA PRO A 514 11.32 2.70 16.39
C PRO A 514 11.79 1.38 15.76
N GLU A 515 10.86 0.49 15.42
CA GLU A 515 11.11 -0.74 14.64
C GLU A 515 11.61 -0.38 13.23
N ARG A 516 10.99 0.61 12.57
CA ARG A 516 11.47 1.17 11.30
C ARG A 516 12.71 2.06 11.47
N GLU A 517 12.84 2.77 12.59
CA GLU A 517 14.02 3.61 12.87
C GLU A 517 15.29 2.75 12.93
N ARG A 518 15.26 1.59 13.62
CA ARG A 518 16.35 0.60 13.60
C ARG A 518 16.60 0.09 12.18
N LEU A 519 15.57 -0.44 11.51
CA LEU A 519 15.68 -0.97 10.15
C LEU A 519 16.25 0.06 9.15
N SER A 520 15.97 1.35 9.31
CA SER A 520 16.51 2.42 8.45
C SER A 520 18.03 2.53 8.49
N HIS A 521 18.69 1.97 9.51
CA HIS A 521 20.13 1.76 9.55
C HIS A 521 20.48 0.30 9.25
N THR A 522 19.93 -0.66 10.02
CA THR A 522 20.35 -2.07 9.99
C THR A 522 20.22 -2.72 8.61
N LEU A 523 19.18 -2.39 7.83
CA LEU A 523 19.02 -2.95 6.48
C LEU A 523 20.17 -2.56 5.54
N PHE A 524 20.82 -1.42 5.76
CA PHE A 524 21.90 -0.92 4.90
C PHE A 524 23.31 -1.28 5.43
N CYS A 525 23.39 -2.05 6.51
CA CYS A 525 24.64 -2.64 7.00
C CYS A 525 25.03 -3.85 6.15
N VAL A 526 26.31 -3.93 5.77
CA VAL A 526 26.93 -5.16 5.22
C VAL A 526 27.10 -6.15 6.37
N SER A 527 26.28 -7.21 6.38
CA SER A 527 26.25 -8.20 7.45
C SER A 527 25.51 -9.48 6.99
N PRO A 528 25.93 -10.69 7.39
CA PRO A 528 25.20 -11.93 7.10
C PRO A 528 23.79 -11.96 7.75
N LEU A 529 22.85 -12.72 7.19
CA LEU A 529 21.51 -12.88 7.77
C LEU A 529 21.54 -13.50 9.20
N ARG A 530 22.51 -14.37 9.46
CA ARG A 530 22.74 -15.05 10.74
C ARG A 530 23.43 -14.20 11.82
N SER A 531 23.82 -12.96 11.52
CA SER A 531 24.40 -12.05 12.52
C SER A 531 23.35 -11.56 13.53
N SER A 532 23.81 -10.91 14.59
CA SER A 532 22.92 -10.27 15.57
C SER A 532 22.03 -9.20 14.92
N GLU A 533 22.60 -8.50 13.93
CA GLU A 533 22.00 -7.46 13.11
C GLU A 533 20.96 -8.04 12.16
N GLY A 534 21.28 -9.14 11.47
CA GLY A 534 20.36 -9.85 10.59
C GLY A 534 19.16 -10.42 11.33
N VAL A 535 19.39 -11.12 12.45
CA VAL A 535 18.33 -11.65 13.33
C VAL A 535 17.46 -10.51 13.89
N SER A 536 18.06 -9.40 14.30
CA SER A 536 17.34 -8.21 14.76
C SER A 536 16.48 -7.59 13.64
N ALA A 537 16.99 -7.51 12.42
CA ALA A 537 16.25 -7.03 11.26
C ALA A 537 15.05 -7.94 10.93
N VAL A 538 15.19 -9.28 10.94
CA VAL A 538 14.05 -10.19 10.74
C VAL A 538 12.98 -9.97 11.82
N LYS A 539 13.38 -9.80 13.09
CA LYS A 539 12.45 -9.52 14.21
C LYS A 539 11.69 -8.21 14.04
N ASP A 540 12.35 -7.13 13.59
CA ASP A 540 11.68 -5.86 13.35
C ASP A 540 10.76 -5.90 12.12
N LEU A 541 11.14 -6.60 11.05
CA LEU A 541 10.26 -6.84 9.89
C LEU A 541 9.03 -7.68 10.29
N LEU A 542 9.23 -8.72 11.10
CA LEU A 542 8.17 -9.56 11.67
C LEU A 542 7.22 -8.75 12.59
N SER A 543 7.76 -7.82 13.37
CA SER A 543 6.99 -6.86 14.16
C SER A 543 6.12 -5.95 13.28
N LEU A 544 6.69 -5.38 12.21
CA LEU A 544 5.93 -4.55 11.25
C LEU A 544 4.86 -5.34 10.46
N LEU A 545 5.00 -6.67 10.36
CA LEU A 545 3.99 -7.57 9.77
C LEU A 545 2.88 -7.96 10.77
N LYS A 546 3.17 -8.13 12.07
CA LYS A 546 2.19 -8.53 13.10
C LYS A 546 1.54 -7.35 13.86
N SER A 547 2.11 -6.15 13.81
CA SER A 547 1.67 -5.00 14.62
C SER A 547 0.46 -4.25 14.05
N ASN A 548 -0.60 -4.08 14.85
CA ASN A 548 -1.80 -3.36 14.43
C ASN A 548 -1.53 -1.85 14.28
N CYS A 549 -1.59 -1.37 13.04
CA CYS A 549 -1.24 -0.01 12.65
C CYS A 549 -2.32 1.06 12.95
N ARG A 550 -3.46 0.74 13.58
CA ARG A 550 -4.58 1.69 13.74
C ARG A 550 -4.27 2.92 14.60
N VAL A 551 -3.31 2.81 15.54
CA VAL A 551 -2.94 3.87 16.49
C VAL A 551 -1.44 3.86 16.75
N ALA A 552 -0.75 4.97 16.48
CA ALA A 552 0.65 5.15 16.89
C ALA A 552 0.75 5.76 18.30
N TYR A 553 1.87 5.54 18.97
CA TYR A 553 2.13 6.05 20.32
C TYR A 553 3.57 6.57 20.42
N GLN A 554 3.76 7.75 21.04
CA GLN A 554 5.09 8.21 21.44
C GLN A 554 5.70 7.19 22.43
N PRO A 555 7.03 6.98 22.45
CA PRO A 555 7.65 5.92 23.26
C PRO A 555 7.24 5.91 24.74
N SER A 556 7.15 7.07 25.38
CA SER A 556 6.70 7.25 26.77
C SER A 556 5.20 7.04 27.00
N LEU A 557 4.40 7.05 25.93
CA LEU A 557 2.94 6.88 25.95
C LEU A 557 2.50 5.53 25.33
N ARG A 558 3.44 4.61 25.06
CA ARG A 558 3.13 3.27 24.55
C ARG A 558 2.31 2.47 25.60
N PRO A 559 1.27 1.72 25.18
CA PRO A 559 0.50 0.86 26.09
C PRO A 559 1.39 -0.16 26.81
N ARG A 560 1.09 -0.44 28.08
CA ARG A 560 1.67 -1.59 28.81
C ARG A 560 0.62 -2.70 28.83
N GLN A 561 0.90 -3.85 28.21
CA GLN A 561 -0.06 -4.97 28.07
C GLN A 561 -1.44 -4.51 27.52
N GLY A 562 -1.43 -3.61 26.53
CA GLY A 562 -2.65 -3.02 25.95
C GLY A 562 -3.32 -1.93 26.80
N LYS A 563 -2.86 -1.66 28.03
CA LYS A 563 -3.45 -0.72 28.99
C LYS A 563 -2.67 0.59 29.10
N CYS A 564 -3.31 1.60 29.71
CA CYS A 564 -2.77 2.92 29.93
C CYS A 564 -1.44 2.87 30.70
N SER A 565 -0.40 3.56 30.21
CA SER A 565 0.93 3.57 30.82
C SER A 565 1.02 4.37 32.13
N VAL A 566 -0.03 5.16 32.44
CA VAL A 566 -0.12 5.97 33.65
C VAL A 566 -0.46 5.08 34.86
N PRO A 567 0.32 5.15 35.96
CA PRO A 567 0.02 4.41 37.19
C PRO A 567 -1.44 4.59 37.65
N HIS A 568 -2.04 3.52 38.17
CA HIS A 568 -3.41 3.46 38.67
C HIS A 568 -4.54 3.74 37.66
N CYS A 569 -4.24 4.01 36.38
CA CYS A 569 -5.29 4.26 35.39
C CYS A 569 -5.97 2.96 34.89
N GLY A 570 -5.21 1.94 34.51
CA GLY A 570 -5.71 0.59 34.18
C GLY A 570 -6.58 0.43 32.92
N VAL A 571 -7.02 1.53 32.28
CA VAL A 571 -7.92 1.52 31.10
C VAL A 571 -7.24 0.89 29.87
N ASP A 572 -7.97 0.02 29.16
CA ASP A 572 -7.56 -0.57 27.88
C ASP A 572 -7.48 0.50 26.77
N LEU A 573 -6.37 0.56 26.03
CA LEU A 573 -6.05 1.63 25.08
C LEU A 573 -6.47 1.34 23.63
N GLU A 574 -7.74 1.62 23.32
CA GLU A 574 -8.18 1.77 21.92
C GLU A 574 -7.73 3.09 21.26
N ARG A 575 -7.29 4.10 22.04
CA ARG A 575 -7.12 5.48 21.55
C ARG A 575 -5.98 6.25 22.24
N TRP A 576 -5.03 6.74 21.44
CA TRP A 576 -3.94 7.65 21.86
C TRP A 576 -4.39 8.83 22.74
N LYS A 577 -5.55 9.42 22.44
CA LYS A 577 -6.09 10.57 23.18
C LYS A 577 -6.19 10.31 24.69
N HIS A 578 -6.58 9.10 25.10
CA HIS A 578 -6.75 8.77 26.51
C HIS A 578 -5.42 8.81 27.27
N VAL A 579 -4.40 8.08 26.80
CA VAL A 579 -3.09 8.02 27.50
C VAL A 579 -2.41 9.39 27.53
N PHE A 580 -2.56 10.20 26.48
CA PHE A 580 -2.06 11.57 26.46
C PHE A 580 -2.76 12.48 27.48
N GLU A 581 -4.10 12.47 27.54
CA GLU A 581 -4.85 13.28 28.50
C GLU A 581 -4.70 12.81 29.95
N CYS A 582 -4.62 11.50 30.17
CA CYS A 582 -4.36 10.90 31.48
C CYS A 582 -2.96 11.25 31.99
N SER A 583 -1.92 11.12 31.14
CA SER A 583 -0.54 11.45 31.52
C SER A 583 -0.37 12.96 31.73
N MET A 584 -1.06 13.81 30.95
CA MET A 584 -1.17 15.24 31.22
C MET A 584 -1.78 15.53 32.60
N ALA A 585 -2.86 14.84 32.98
CA ALA A 585 -3.52 15.05 34.27
C ALA A 585 -2.62 14.64 35.45
N TYR A 586 -1.95 13.48 35.32
CA TYR A 586 -0.98 12.97 36.28
C TYR A 586 0.14 13.99 36.57
N HIS A 587 0.83 14.47 35.53
CA HIS A 587 1.93 15.44 35.72
C HIS A 587 1.44 16.83 36.15
N LYS A 588 0.22 17.25 35.80
CA LYS A 588 -0.37 18.51 36.27
C LYS A 588 -0.57 18.58 37.79
N GLY A 589 -0.60 17.45 38.50
CA GLY A 589 -0.71 17.41 39.96
C GLY A 589 0.49 18.07 40.68
N GLY A 590 1.66 18.19 40.04
CA GLY A 590 2.89 18.69 40.65
C GLY A 590 3.39 20.07 40.19
N HIS A 591 2.84 20.65 39.11
CA HIS A 591 3.47 21.82 38.47
C HIS A 591 2.46 22.86 37.95
N LYS A 592 2.82 24.15 38.08
CA LYS A 592 2.00 25.31 37.65
C LYS A 592 1.72 25.36 36.13
N PHE A 593 2.58 24.75 35.32
CA PHE A 593 2.42 24.61 33.88
C PHE A 593 3.02 23.27 33.45
N VAL A 594 2.28 22.51 32.64
CA VAL A 594 2.73 21.25 32.04
C VAL A 594 2.23 21.20 30.60
N GLU A 595 3.17 21.13 29.66
CA GLU A 595 2.94 20.84 28.26
C GLU A 595 3.95 19.77 27.84
N PHE A 596 3.50 18.75 27.11
CA PHE A 596 4.42 17.71 26.63
C PHE A 596 5.37 18.31 25.60
N CYS A 597 6.67 18.13 25.83
CA CYS A 597 7.68 18.43 24.83
C CYS A 597 7.61 17.36 23.73
N SER A 598 6.76 17.58 22.72
CA SER A 598 7.02 17.04 21.40
C SER A 598 8.40 17.54 20.98
N ILE A 599 9.30 16.60 20.67
CA ILE A 599 10.76 16.71 20.53
C ILE A 599 11.22 18.05 19.91
N CYS A 600 12.38 18.55 20.34
CA CYS A 600 13.00 19.86 20.03
C CYS A 600 13.39 20.09 18.55
N HIS A 601 12.54 19.70 17.61
CA HIS A 601 12.67 19.90 16.18
C HIS A 601 11.87 21.15 15.76
N TYR A 602 12.36 21.92 14.80
CA TYR A 602 11.80 23.22 14.38
C TYR A 602 10.43 23.13 13.65
N ALA A 603 9.75 21.97 13.69
CA ALA A 603 8.46 21.79 13.07
C ALA A 603 7.38 22.62 13.78
N VAL A 604 6.76 23.53 13.03
CA VAL A 604 5.66 24.40 13.51
C VAL A 604 4.28 23.72 13.35
N VAL A 605 4.25 22.49 12.81
CA VAL A 605 3.09 21.80 12.26
C VAL A 605 2.27 21.05 13.30
N GLY A 606 0.94 21.08 13.17
CA GLY A 606 0.03 20.15 13.85
C GLY A 606 0.07 18.72 13.30
N LEU A 607 1.25 18.09 13.29
CA LEU A 607 1.49 16.77 12.69
C LEU A 607 0.72 15.66 13.41
N LYS A 608 0.00 14.85 12.62
CA LYS A 608 -0.67 13.64 13.07
C LYS A 608 -0.19 12.44 12.26
N PHE A 609 -0.14 11.29 12.92
CA PHE A 609 0.17 9.99 12.33
C PHE A 609 -0.66 8.94 13.08
N ARG A 610 -1.38 8.07 12.36
CA ARG A 610 -2.21 6.99 12.93
C ARG A 610 -3.03 7.45 14.14
N ARG A 611 -3.83 8.51 13.93
CA ARG A 611 -4.74 9.12 14.92
C ARG A 611 -4.08 9.75 16.16
N ALA A 612 -2.76 9.67 16.31
CA ALA A 612 -2.00 10.37 17.34
C ALA A 612 -1.57 11.76 16.88
N ILE A 613 -1.33 12.68 17.82
CA ILE A 613 -0.61 13.93 17.57
C ILE A 613 0.87 13.67 17.86
N VAL A 614 1.72 13.98 16.89
CA VAL A 614 3.18 13.80 16.99
C VAL A 614 3.83 15.12 17.39
N TYR A 615 3.47 16.20 16.69
CA TYR A 615 3.75 17.58 17.07
C TYR A 615 2.44 18.35 17.13
N ALA A 616 2.28 19.21 18.14
CA ALA A 616 1.20 20.17 18.16
C ALA A 616 1.60 21.41 17.33
N GLY A 617 0.63 22.04 16.66
CA GLY A 617 0.89 23.24 15.89
C GLY A 617 1.42 24.35 16.80
N ARG A 618 2.45 25.07 16.37
CA ARG A 618 3.00 26.24 17.08
C ARG A 618 2.87 27.48 16.19
N CYS A 619 3.17 28.66 16.69
CA CYS A 619 3.13 29.87 15.86
C CYS A 619 4.55 30.44 15.74
N MET A 620 5.13 30.46 14.53
CA MET A 620 6.52 30.88 14.31
C MET A 620 6.77 32.31 14.85
N THR A 621 5.82 33.21 14.58
CA THR A 621 5.83 34.61 15.04
C THR A 621 5.61 34.78 16.54
N CYS A 622 5.09 33.77 17.26
CA CYS A 622 5.11 33.74 18.72
C CYS A 622 6.38 33.09 19.26
N MET A 623 6.86 32.00 18.64
CA MET A 623 8.01 31.22 19.10
C MET A 623 9.28 32.07 19.18
N HIS A 624 9.52 32.89 18.16
CA HIS A 624 10.68 33.79 18.07
C HIS A 624 10.45 35.20 18.62
N ASN A 625 9.25 35.51 19.13
CA ASN A 625 8.99 36.79 19.79
C ASN A 625 9.33 36.70 21.29
N GLU A 626 10.56 37.07 21.64
CA GLU A 626 11.09 37.00 23.00
C GLU A 626 10.34 37.86 24.03
N ARG A 627 9.54 38.83 23.58
CA ARG A 627 8.69 39.67 24.44
C ARG A 627 7.45 38.93 24.96
N LEU A 628 7.22 37.68 24.54
CA LEU A 628 6.14 36.83 25.04
C LEU A 628 6.66 35.84 26.11
N PRO A 629 5.87 35.52 27.14
CA PRO A 629 6.25 34.50 28.12
C PRO A 629 6.38 33.11 27.46
N PRO A 630 7.18 32.18 28.01
CA PRO A 630 7.36 30.84 27.44
C PRO A 630 6.05 30.08 27.18
N SER A 631 5.03 30.28 28.04
CA SER A 631 3.67 29.72 27.89
C SER A 631 2.88 30.24 26.68
N ARG A 632 3.28 31.37 26.08
CA ARG A 632 2.79 31.87 24.79
C ARG A 632 3.72 31.48 23.64
N ARG A 633 5.05 31.45 23.85
CA ARG A 633 6.06 31.12 22.82
C ARG A 633 6.00 29.65 22.39
N LEU A 634 5.78 28.73 23.33
CA LEU A 634 5.90 27.27 23.11
C LEU A 634 4.55 26.54 22.90
N TYR A 635 3.44 27.27 23.03
CA TYR A 635 2.08 26.72 23.14
C TYR A 635 1.69 25.77 21.98
N GLY A 636 1.28 24.56 22.33
CA GLY A 636 0.90 23.51 21.39
C GLY A 636 -0.58 23.47 21.03
N PHE A 637 -0.95 24.02 19.86
CA PHE A 637 -2.28 23.91 19.28
C PHE A 637 -2.57 22.48 18.79
N ARG A 638 -3.44 21.77 19.51
CA ARG A 638 -3.84 20.36 19.23
C ARG A 638 -4.98 20.24 18.22
N LYS A 639 -5.80 21.30 18.09
CA LYS A 639 -6.86 21.42 17.09
C LYS A 639 -6.34 22.30 15.94
N GLN A 640 -6.39 21.77 14.73
CA GLN A 640 -5.97 22.46 13.51
C GLN A 640 -6.74 23.79 13.31
N VAL A 641 -8.07 23.79 13.46
CA VAL A 641 -8.89 25.02 13.37
C VAL A 641 -8.48 26.10 14.38
N SER A 642 -8.10 25.71 15.60
CA SER A 642 -7.64 26.65 16.63
C SER A 642 -6.24 27.19 16.34
N TRP A 643 -5.40 26.40 15.68
CA TRP A 643 -4.09 26.82 15.17
C TRP A 643 -4.24 27.80 14.00
N GLU A 644 -5.03 27.42 12.99
CA GLU A 644 -5.39 28.19 11.79
C GLU A 644 -5.91 29.59 12.16
N LYS A 645 -6.90 29.68 13.05
CA LYS A 645 -7.40 30.96 13.57
C LYS A 645 -6.27 31.81 14.16
N HIS A 646 -5.52 31.25 15.12
CA HIS A 646 -4.47 31.99 15.81
C HIS A 646 -3.36 32.49 14.88
N ILE A 647 -2.90 31.71 13.90
CA ILE A 647 -1.86 32.18 12.97
C ILE A 647 -2.38 33.26 12.01
N ASN A 648 -3.65 33.18 11.58
CA ASN A 648 -4.27 34.21 10.73
C ASN A 648 -4.52 35.51 11.52
N ASP A 649 -4.74 35.45 12.83
CA ASP A 649 -4.78 36.63 13.72
C ASP A 649 -3.37 37.18 14.03
N CYS A 650 -2.38 36.30 14.23
CA CYS A 650 -1.03 36.69 14.67
C CYS A 650 -0.11 37.17 13.53
N PHE A 651 -0.29 36.69 12.30
CA PHE A 651 0.56 37.04 11.16
C PHE A 651 0.40 38.51 10.71
N PRO A 652 -0.81 39.09 10.58
CA PRO A 652 -0.97 40.54 10.36
C PRO A 652 -0.34 41.37 11.48
N THR A 653 -0.37 40.87 12.72
CA THR A 653 0.29 41.50 13.89
C THR A 653 1.83 41.44 13.82
N TYR A 654 2.40 40.50 13.05
CA TYR A 654 3.82 40.47 12.73
C TYR A 654 4.15 41.47 11.60
N LEU A 655 3.38 41.49 10.52
CA LEU A 655 3.56 42.43 9.40
C LEU A 655 3.45 43.89 9.85
N GLY A 656 2.47 44.21 10.70
CA GLY A 656 2.30 45.55 11.26
C GLY A 656 3.49 46.05 12.10
N LYS A 657 4.40 45.17 12.54
CA LYS A 657 5.65 45.54 13.23
C LYS A 657 6.83 45.78 12.27
N LEU A 658 6.76 45.27 11.04
CA LEU A 658 7.75 45.52 9.98
C LEU A 658 7.57 46.91 9.35
N GLY A 659 6.38 47.51 9.50
CA GLY A 659 6.07 48.84 8.97
C GLY A 659 6.06 48.87 7.44
N THR A 660 6.57 49.96 6.85
CA THR A 660 6.64 50.15 5.39
C THR A 660 7.87 49.48 4.77
N ALA A 661 8.22 48.28 5.22
CA ALA A 661 9.32 47.50 4.65
C ALA A 661 8.98 47.09 3.21
N LYS A 662 9.89 47.37 2.26
CA LYS A 662 9.71 46.98 0.83
C LYS A 662 9.80 45.47 0.59
N VAL A 663 10.33 44.73 1.56
CA VAL A 663 10.51 43.28 1.49
C VAL A 663 10.19 42.70 2.87
N LEU A 664 9.41 41.63 2.90
CA LEU A 664 8.90 40.96 4.10
C LEU A 664 9.76 39.72 4.38
N PRO A 665 10.62 39.70 5.42
CA PRO A 665 11.41 38.53 5.77
C PRO A 665 10.55 37.37 6.29
N CYS A 666 11.11 36.17 6.29
CA CYS A 666 10.53 35.04 7.01
C CYS A 666 10.59 35.26 8.55
N PRO A 667 9.57 34.86 9.33
CA PRO A 667 9.59 34.88 10.80
C PRO A 667 10.43 33.75 11.45
N ASP A 668 11.13 32.93 10.67
CA ASP A 668 12.12 31.96 11.15
C ASP A 668 13.54 32.60 11.13
N PRO A 669 14.25 32.72 12.27
CA PRO A 669 15.60 33.29 12.29
C PRO A 669 16.63 32.45 11.54
N ASN A 670 16.33 31.18 11.23
CA ASN A 670 17.18 30.32 10.40
C ASN A 670 16.91 30.50 8.89
N CYS A 671 15.88 31.28 8.51
CA CYS A 671 15.50 31.49 7.13
C CYS A 671 15.82 32.92 6.68
N SER A 672 16.88 33.07 5.88
CA SER A 672 17.32 34.36 5.32
C SER A 672 16.49 34.86 4.14
N THR A 673 15.36 34.21 3.82
CA THR A 673 14.51 34.56 2.67
C THR A 673 13.58 35.73 2.98
N ALA A 674 13.26 36.52 1.95
CA ALA A 674 12.37 37.67 2.05
C ALA A 674 11.60 37.89 0.73
N TYR A 675 10.37 38.39 0.85
CA TYR A 675 9.35 38.39 -0.21
C TYR A 675 8.76 39.79 -0.45
N GLU A 676 8.41 40.09 -1.70
CA GLU A 676 7.85 41.40 -2.09
C GLU A 676 6.34 41.53 -1.79
N SER A 677 5.65 40.41 -1.57
CA SER A 677 4.22 40.38 -1.24
C SER A 677 3.93 39.51 0.00
N GLU A 678 2.86 39.86 0.73
CA GLU A 678 2.35 39.06 1.84
C GLU A 678 1.97 37.63 1.38
N GLN A 679 1.43 37.52 0.16
CA GLN A 679 0.92 36.25 -0.36
C GLN A 679 2.06 35.30 -0.73
N ASP A 680 3.15 35.79 -1.32
CA ASP A 680 4.33 34.97 -1.61
C ASP A 680 5.06 34.55 -0.31
N LEU A 681 5.09 35.42 0.72
CA LEU A 681 5.54 35.02 2.06
C LEU A 681 4.63 33.92 2.66
N TRP A 682 3.31 33.99 2.46
CA TRP A 682 2.40 32.93 2.92
C TRP A 682 2.52 31.63 2.09
N TYR A 683 2.86 31.70 0.80
CA TYR A 683 3.23 30.50 0.02
C TYR A 683 4.52 29.87 0.55
N HIS A 684 5.56 30.66 0.81
CA HIS A 684 6.78 30.18 1.46
C HIS A 684 6.52 29.56 2.84
N LEU A 685 5.67 30.18 3.68
CA LEU A 685 5.31 29.62 4.98
C LEU A 685 4.55 28.29 4.86
N GLN A 686 3.75 28.08 3.82
CA GLN A 686 3.16 26.77 3.51
C GLN A 686 4.23 25.76 3.06
N ASP A 687 4.99 26.08 2.02
CA ASP A 687 5.92 25.13 1.40
C ASP A 687 7.11 24.76 2.31
N ALA A 688 7.77 25.77 2.90
CA ALA A 688 9.00 25.61 3.70
C ALA A 688 8.77 25.43 5.21
N HIS A 689 7.64 25.93 5.75
CA HIS A 689 7.33 25.85 7.19
C HIS A 689 6.00 25.14 7.52
N SER A 690 5.29 24.61 6.52
CA SER A 690 4.04 23.82 6.66
C SER A 690 2.95 24.54 7.45
N TYR A 691 2.83 25.85 7.25
CA TYR A 691 1.60 26.56 7.56
C TYR A 691 0.43 25.98 6.74
N PRO A 692 -0.81 26.04 7.23
CA PRO A 692 -2.01 25.73 6.46
C PRO A 692 -2.34 26.86 5.46
N ALA A 693 -3.29 26.58 4.56
CA ALA A 693 -3.77 27.58 3.60
C ALA A 693 -4.38 28.81 4.30
N ARG A 694 -4.20 29.98 3.69
CA ARG A 694 -4.68 31.26 4.23
C ARG A 694 -6.20 31.29 4.23
N SER A 695 -6.81 31.55 5.39
CA SER A 695 -8.27 31.67 5.47
C SER A 695 -8.70 33.07 5.05
N VAL A 696 -9.06 33.25 3.78
CA VAL A 696 -9.72 34.48 3.29
C VAL A 696 -11.11 34.55 3.93
N GLY A 697 -11.22 35.28 5.04
CA GLY A 697 -12.21 35.00 6.06
C GLY A 697 -13.65 35.40 5.73
N THR A 698 -14.57 34.43 5.82
CA THR A 698 -15.94 34.71 6.25
C THR A 698 -15.94 35.11 7.74
N LYS A 699 -16.75 36.12 8.11
CA LYS A 699 -16.80 36.64 9.49
C LYS A 699 -17.58 35.70 10.42
N THR A 700 -16.93 34.66 10.93
CA THR A 700 -17.44 33.88 12.07
C THR A 700 -17.18 34.63 13.39
N GLU A 701 -17.96 34.30 14.42
CA GLU A 701 -18.06 35.11 15.63
C GLU A 701 -16.80 35.09 16.52
N LYS A 702 -16.67 36.11 17.39
CA LYS A 702 -15.58 36.25 18.35
C LYS A 702 -15.68 35.26 19.53
N GLU A 703 -15.45 33.98 19.25
CA GLU A 703 -15.04 33.02 20.29
C GLU A 703 -13.75 33.55 20.94
N ARG A 704 -13.78 33.73 22.27
CA ARG A 704 -12.80 34.51 23.04
C ARG A 704 -11.45 33.79 23.16
N ASP A 705 -10.38 34.58 23.15
CA ASP A 705 -9.02 34.11 23.46
C ASP A 705 -8.94 33.43 24.83
N ILE A 706 -8.20 32.32 24.88
CA ILE A 706 -7.94 31.54 26.10
C ILE A 706 -6.96 32.26 27.04
N PHE A 707 -6.20 33.23 26.53
CA PHE A 707 -5.17 33.97 27.26
C PHE A 707 -5.59 35.41 27.59
N VAL A 708 -6.41 35.57 28.61
CA VAL A 708 -6.62 36.84 29.31
C VAL A 708 -5.69 36.87 30.53
N ASP A 709 -4.78 37.84 30.59
CA ASP A 709 -3.93 38.03 31.77
C ASP A 709 -4.75 38.50 32.99
N GLY A 710 -4.38 38.01 34.18
CA GLY A 710 -5.08 38.31 35.42
C GLY A 710 -4.84 39.76 35.86
N GLY A 711 -5.87 40.62 35.78
CA GLY A 711 -5.66 42.06 35.94
C GLY A 711 -6.86 42.96 36.25
N ARG A 712 -8.01 42.46 36.73
CA ARG A 712 -9.06 43.32 37.34
C ARG A 712 -10.07 42.57 38.21
N SER A 713 -10.57 43.28 39.23
CA SER A 713 -11.59 42.81 40.17
C SER A 713 -12.94 42.56 39.47
N PRO A 714 -13.77 41.60 39.92
CA PRO A 714 -15.03 41.27 39.24
C PRO A 714 -16.08 42.38 39.40
N VAL A 715 -16.50 42.96 38.28
CA VAL A 715 -17.70 43.83 38.23
C VAL A 715 -18.90 42.98 37.88
N GLU A 716 -19.88 42.93 38.78
CA GLU A 716 -21.12 42.18 38.58
C GLU A 716 -21.87 42.63 37.32
N LYS A 717 -22.38 41.68 36.53
CA LYS A 717 -23.47 41.93 35.58
C LYS A 717 -24.72 41.18 36.02
N LYS A 718 -25.73 41.97 36.40
CA LYS A 718 -26.93 41.54 37.11
C LYS A 718 -27.74 40.51 36.31
N ARG A 719 -27.98 39.33 36.90
CA ARG A 719 -29.10 38.46 36.51
C ARG A 719 -30.41 39.23 36.72
N ARG A 720 -31.28 39.31 35.70
CA ARG A 720 -32.69 39.67 35.91
C ARG A 720 -33.46 38.42 36.40
N ARG A 721 -34.49 38.65 37.21
CA ARG A 721 -35.18 37.63 38.03
C ARG A 721 -36.64 38.05 38.26
N VAL A 722 -37.60 37.22 37.83
CA VAL A 722 -39.00 37.16 38.29
C VAL A 722 -39.49 35.71 38.05
N HIS A 723 -40.57 35.22 38.68
CA HIS A 723 -40.66 34.74 40.07
C HIS A 723 -42.13 34.38 40.39
N VAL A 724 -42.38 33.18 40.93
CA VAL A 724 -43.62 32.79 41.65
C VAL A 724 -43.19 31.87 42.81
N GLU A 725 -43.97 31.83 43.89
CA GLU A 725 -43.73 31.02 45.10
C GLU A 725 -44.86 30.01 45.36
N LYS A 726 -44.56 28.95 46.14
CA LYS A 726 -45.39 28.31 47.21
C LYS A 726 -46.77 27.70 46.84
N ASP A 727 -47.38 26.84 47.66
CA ASP A 727 -46.99 26.00 48.83
C ASP A 727 -47.60 24.59 48.56
N ILE A 728 -47.34 23.46 49.25
CA ILE A 728 -47.57 23.02 50.66
C ILE A 728 -46.87 21.63 50.78
N GLY A 729 -46.34 21.09 51.90
CA GLY A 729 -46.12 21.59 53.26
C GLY A 729 -46.07 20.48 54.35
N SER A 730 -44.94 20.36 55.09
CA SER A 730 -44.74 19.52 56.32
C SER A 730 -44.74 17.97 56.13
N PHE A 731 -44.24 17.06 57.00
CA PHE A 731 -43.58 17.03 58.34
C PHE A 731 -42.19 16.31 58.20
N LYS A 732 -41.09 16.57 58.96
CA LYS A 732 -40.76 16.23 60.39
C LYS A 732 -40.86 14.71 60.72
N SER A 733 -39.97 14.04 61.47
CA SER A 733 -38.75 14.45 62.23
C SER A 733 -37.91 13.23 62.69
N ALA A 734 -36.75 13.49 63.36
CA ALA A 734 -36.00 12.64 64.32
C ALA A 734 -34.94 11.62 63.78
N SER A 735 -33.91 11.19 64.57
CA SER A 735 -32.93 11.90 65.45
C SER A 735 -31.87 10.92 66.03
N THR A 736 -30.76 11.46 66.57
CA THR A 736 -29.65 10.76 67.31
C THR A 736 -28.71 9.90 66.45
N GLY A 737 -27.42 9.71 66.81
CA GLY A 737 -26.64 10.25 67.94
C GLY A 737 -25.12 10.05 67.77
N SER A 738 -24.30 10.77 68.56
CA SER A 738 -22.83 10.81 68.41
C SER A 738 -22.08 9.83 69.32
N ILE A 739 -21.07 9.10 68.82
CA ILE A 739 -20.02 8.47 69.64
C ILE A 739 -18.61 8.62 69.00
N LYS A 740 -17.64 8.95 69.86
CA LYS A 740 -16.16 8.84 69.82
C LYS A 740 -15.74 8.50 71.28
N PRO A 741 -14.47 8.14 71.65
CA PRO A 741 -13.20 8.12 70.89
C PRO A 741 -12.34 6.83 71.11
N GLU A 742 -11.07 6.85 70.67
CA GLU A 742 -9.83 6.31 71.33
C GLU A 742 -9.71 4.81 71.78
N ALA A 743 -8.54 4.14 71.83
CA ALA A 743 -7.14 4.41 71.42
C ALA A 743 -6.40 3.03 71.20
N ARG A 744 -5.08 2.76 71.35
CA ARG A 744 -3.88 3.47 71.85
C ARG A 744 -2.56 2.85 71.29
N SER A 745 -1.42 3.27 71.86
CA SER A 745 0.00 2.98 71.56
C SER A 745 0.60 1.72 72.20
N ILE A 746 1.76 1.24 71.71
CA ILE A 746 3.05 1.09 72.47
C ILE A 746 4.23 0.58 71.58
N TRP A 747 5.45 1.01 71.90
CA TRP A 747 6.81 0.55 71.45
C TRP A 747 7.58 0.12 72.73
N PRO A 748 8.63 -0.75 72.75
CA PRO A 748 9.85 -0.58 71.93
C PRO A 748 10.72 -1.84 71.60
N THR A 749 11.92 -1.55 71.07
CA THR A 749 13.13 -2.35 70.72
C THR A 749 13.82 -3.04 71.93
N PRO A 750 14.79 -4.00 71.78
CA PRO A 750 16.18 -3.69 71.34
C PRO A 750 16.96 -4.80 70.55
N ILE A 751 18.25 -4.55 70.30
CA ILE A 751 19.23 -5.32 69.50
C ILE A 751 20.38 -5.84 70.40
N PRO A 752 21.03 -6.97 70.07
CA PRO A 752 22.50 -7.08 70.22
C PRO A 752 23.20 -7.80 69.03
N SER A 753 24.54 -7.94 69.07
CA SER A 753 25.40 -7.22 68.11
C SER A 753 26.88 -7.67 68.14
N SER A 754 27.46 -8.05 66.97
CA SER A 754 28.91 -8.24 66.73
C SER A 754 29.61 -9.38 67.53
N PRO A 755 30.90 -9.76 67.31
CA PRO A 755 32.01 -9.02 66.66
C PRO A 755 32.93 -9.79 65.66
N CYS A 756 34.03 -9.12 65.28
CA CYS A 756 35.17 -9.48 64.39
C CYS A 756 35.96 -10.76 64.82
N SER A 757 36.96 -11.31 64.09
CA SER A 757 37.86 -10.82 63.01
C SER A 757 38.18 -11.97 61.98
N SER A 758 39.28 -12.09 61.19
CA SER A 758 40.57 -11.39 60.97
C SER A 758 41.26 -11.88 59.65
N GLY A 759 42.28 -11.17 59.14
CA GLY A 759 43.29 -11.68 58.17
C GLY A 759 44.64 -12.01 58.86
N PRO A 760 45.82 -12.09 58.17
CA PRO A 760 46.14 -11.71 56.78
C PRO A 760 47.03 -12.76 56.02
N GLU A 761 48.06 -12.31 55.27
CA GLU A 761 49.16 -13.05 54.56
C GLU A 761 48.80 -13.64 53.16
N THR A 762 49.44 -13.32 52.01
CA THR A 762 50.84 -13.34 51.49
C THR A 762 51.39 -14.75 51.21
N SER A 763 52.12 -15.08 50.12
CA SER A 763 52.52 -14.40 48.86
C SER A 763 53.21 -15.44 47.90
N ILE A 764 54.00 -15.01 46.87
CA ILE A 764 55.04 -15.78 46.13
C ILE A 764 54.61 -16.68 44.94
N ASP A 765 54.78 -16.12 43.72
CA ASP A 765 55.76 -16.51 42.66
C ASP A 765 55.77 -17.84 41.85
N SER A 766 55.97 -17.65 40.53
CA SER A 766 56.96 -18.29 39.63
C SER A 766 56.86 -19.74 39.07
N SER A 767 56.29 -19.83 37.86
CA SER A 767 56.92 -20.32 36.59
C SER A 767 57.64 -21.68 36.44
N GLY A 768 57.34 -22.36 35.32
CA GLY A 768 58.20 -23.36 34.64
C GLY A 768 57.90 -24.84 34.96
N THR A 769 58.31 -25.84 34.17
CA THR A 769 58.88 -25.94 32.80
C THR A 769 58.66 -27.40 32.30
N GLY A 770 58.76 -27.70 31.00
CA GLY A 770 58.44 -29.07 30.53
C GLY A 770 58.64 -29.46 29.06
N THR A 771 59.82 -29.23 28.48
CA THR A 771 60.31 -29.97 27.27
C THR A 771 61.16 -31.17 27.73
N PRO A 772 61.31 -32.29 26.97
CA PRO A 772 62.20 -32.30 25.78
C PRO A 772 61.93 -33.34 24.64
N GLN A 773 62.53 -33.09 23.45
CA GLN A 773 63.17 -34.05 22.50
C GLN A 773 62.41 -35.26 21.87
N SER A 774 62.76 -35.82 20.69
CA SER A 774 63.42 -35.31 19.45
C SER A 774 63.56 -36.38 18.32
N SER A 775 63.16 -36.07 17.06
CA SER A 775 63.74 -36.54 15.75
C SER A 775 63.86 -38.08 15.45
N VAL A 776 64.28 -38.61 14.29
CA VAL A 776 64.72 -38.15 12.92
C VAL A 776 64.15 -39.13 11.85
N PHE A 777 64.05 -38.73 10.57
CA PHE A 777 64.16 -39.48 9.27
C PHE A 777 63.21 -38.81 8.23
N ASP A 778 63.70 -38.05 7.24
CA ASP A 778 64.32 -38.45 5.95
C ASP A 778 63.31 -39.08 4.96
N VAL A 779 63.24 -38.71 3.66
CA VAL A 779 64.01 -37.76 2.82
C VAL A 779 63.04 -37.22 1.70
N ASP A 780 63.27 -36.17 0.90
CA ASP A 780 64.31 -35.98 -0.15
C ASP A 780 64.55 -34.48 -0.50
N SER A 781 64.70 -34.12 -1.79
CA SER A 781 65.51 -32.98 -2.26
C SER A 781 64.80 -31.87 -3.07
N LEU A 782 65.50 -30.74 -3.10
CA LEU A 782 65.35 -29.48 -3.87
C LEU A 782 65.82 -29.63 -5.36
N PRO A 783 65.76 -28.63 -6.30
CA PRO A 783 66.05 -27.19 -6.07
C PRO A 783 65.32 -26.11 -6.92
N GLU A 784 65.80 -24.88 -6.75
CA GLU A 784 65.30 -23.59 -7.22
C GLU A 784 65.63 -23.24 -8.70
N VAL A 785 64.99 -22.19 -9.23
CA VAL A 785 65.60 -20.97 -9.85
C VAL A 785 64.63 -20.29 -10.84
N SER A 786 64.53 -18.96 -10.78
CA SER A 786 63.93 -18.05 -11.80
C SER A 786 65.07 -17.30 -12.51
N PRO A 787 65.03 -16.93 -13.82
CA PRO A 787 64.11 -15.86 -14.28
C PRO A 787 63.69 -15.78 -15.78
N SER A 788 62.55 -15.10 -16.01
CA SER A 788 62.23 -14.02 -16.98
C SER A 788 62.76 -13.93 -18.46
N ILE A 789 61.87 -13.35 -19.31
CA ILE A 789 62.08 -12.45 -20.49
C ILE A 789 61.71 -12.94 -21.93
N ALA A 790 61.03 -12.02 -22.65
CA ALA A 790 60.86 -11.84 -24.12
C ALA A 790 59.66 -12.45 -24.89
N SER A 791 59.12 -11.62 -25.79
CA SER A 791 58.00 -11.84 -26.73
C SER A 791 58.51 -12.01 -28.18
N ILE A 792 57.64 -12.29 -29.17
CA ILE A 792 57.58 -11.59 -30.49
C ILE A 792 56.42 -12.06 -31.43
N SER A 793 55.75 -11.08 -32.05
CA SER A 793 54.97 -11.02 -33.32
C SER A 793 53.89 -12.05 -33.76
N SER A 794 52.82 -11.50 -34.37
CA SER A 794 51.81 -12.18 -35.22
C SER A 794 52.16 -12.09 -36.72
N PRO A 795 51.62 -13.00 -37.57
CA PRO A 795 50.72 -12.64 -38.69
C PRO A 795 49.67 -13.76 -39.05
N SER A 796 48.75 -13.67 -40.03
CA SER A 796 47.86 -12.60 -40.56
C SER A 796 46.93 -13.16 -41.68
N LEU A 797 45.74 -12.56 -41.91
CA LEU A 797 44.83 -12.80 -43.08
C LEU A 797 44.13 -14.19 -43.12
N SER A 798 43.04 -14.45 -43.88
CA SER A 798 42.23 -13.73 -44.89
C SER A 798 40.72 -14.05 -44.72
N PHE A 799 39.78 -13.10 -44.82
CA PHE A 799 38.98 -12.73 -46.01
C PHE A 799 38.33 -13.86 -46.83
N ALA A 800 36.98 -13.82 -46.94
CA ALA A 800 36.20 -14.00 -48.19
C ALA A 800 34.69 -13.70 -47.95
N ASP A 801 34.06 -12.93 -48.84
CA ASP A 801 32.62 -12.69 -48.91
C ASP A 801 31.91 -13.73 -49.83
N GLY A 802 30.57 -13.72 -49.88
CA GLY A 802 29.82 -14.55 -50.83
C GLY A 802 28.29 -14.40 -50.74
N GLU A 803 27.68 -13.77 -51.74
CA GLU A 803 26.24 -13.55 -51.83
C GLU A 803 25.50 -14.53 -52.78
N ASN A 804 24.16 -14.48 -52.71
CA ASN A 804 23.23 -14.36 -53.86
C ASN A 804 22.64 -15.59 -54.60
N LEU A 805 21.36 -15.41 -54.98
CA LEU A 805 20.59 -15.92 -56.15
C LEU A 805 20.34 -17.45 -56.33
N CYS A 806 19.22 -17.99 -56.82
CA CYS A 806 17.82 -17.58 -57.11
C CYS A 806 17.13 -18.73 -57.91
N VAL A 807 15.79 -18.67 -58.08
CA VAL A 807 14.98 -19.20 -59.23
C VAL A 807 14.62 -20.72 -59.33
N ASN A 808 13.30 -20.98 -59.13
CA ASN A 808 12.31 -21.75 -59.94
C ASN A 808 12.62 -23.21 -60.44
N GLU A 809 11.71 -24.04 -61.02
CA GLU A 809 10.40 -23.88 -61.70
C GLU A 809 9.32 -24.94 -61.34
N HIS A 810 8.15 -24.81 -61.98
CA HIS A 810 6.90 -25.57 -61.78
C HIS A 810 6.86 -26.96 -62.45
N THR A 811 5.86 -27.77 -62.09
CA THR A 811 4.98 -28.44 -63.09
C THR A 811 3.60 -28.75 -62.49
N THR A 812 2.65 -29.20 -63.32
CA THR A 812 1.21 -28.89 -63.15
C THR A 812 0.30 -30.13 -63.18
N SER A 813 -0.82 -30.08 -62.46
CA SER A 813 -1.93 -31.06 -62.52
C SER A 813 -2.72 -31.00 -63.83
N PRO A 814 -3.43 -32.08 -64.17
CA PRO A 814 -4.87 -31.99 -64.48
C PRO A 814 -5.69 -33.22 -63.99
N SER A 815 -7.02 -33.28 -64.04
CA SER A 815 -8.13 -32.30 -63.90
C SER A 815 -9.47 -33.09 -63.94
N SER A 816 -10.62 -32.40 -64.01
CA SER A 816 -12.02 -32.91 -64.03
C SER A 816 -12.56 -33.47 -62.69
N SER A 817 -13.76 -33.16 -62.15
CA SER A 817 -15.09 -32.68 -62.62
C SER A 817 -16.04 -33.77 -63.17
N SER A 818 -17.32 -33.86 -62.80
CA SER A 818 -18.17 -33.12 -61.83
C SER A 818 -19.58 -33.76 -61.80
N TRP A 819 -20.34 -33.62 -60.69
CA TRP A 819 -21.77 -33.21 -60.65
C TRP A 819 -22.43 -33.48 -59.28
N SER A 820 -23.31 -32.56 -58.85
CA SER A 820 -24.37 -32.81 -57.84
C SER A 820 -25.68 -33.10 -58.56
N PRO A 821 -26.74 -33.65 -57.92
CA PRO A 821 -27.68 -32.78 -57.19
C PRO A 821 -28.50 -33.43 -56.03
N ASN A 822 -29.34 -32.60 -55.39
CA ASN A 822 -30.56 -32.90 -54.62
C ASN A 822 -30.46 -33.50 -53.19
N GLY A 823 -31.22 -32.88 -52.26
CA GLY A 823 -31.78 -33.52 -51.05
C GLY A 823 -33.14 -34.19 -51.35
N PRO A 824 -34.04 -34.47 -50.37
CA PRO A 824 -34.42 -33.54 -49.29
C PRO A 824 -34.80 -34.18 -47.91
N ASN A 825 -35.27 -33.34 -46.97
CA ASN A 825 -36.05 -33.69 -45.74
C ASN A 825 -35.27 -34.47 -44.63
N ALA A 826 -35.69 -34.57 -43.36
CA ALA A 826 -36.92 -34.11 -42.70
C ALA A 826 -36.77 -33.83 -41.17
N TRP A 827 -37.45 -32.78 -40.66
CA TRP A 827 -38.16 -32.67 -39.36
C TRP A 827 -37.46 -32.93 -37.99
N GLY A 828 -37.48 -31.86 -37.17
CA GLY A 828 -37.86 -31.93 -35.73
C GLY A 828 -36.70 -31.97 -34.72
N TRP A 829 -36.81 -31.42 -33.50
CA TRP A 829 -37.95 -30.83 -32.77
C TRP A 829 -37.67 -29.38 -32.33
N ALA A 830 -38.68 -28.69 -31.78
CA ALA A 830 -38.55 -27.38 -31.17
C ALA A 830 -39.19 -27.35 -29.76
N GLU A 831 -38.49 -26.78 -28.79
CA GLU A 831 -39.04 -26.09 -27.60
C GLU A 831 -37.89 -25.35 -26.88
N GLY A 832 -38.09 -24.22 -26.19
CA GLY A 832 -39.35 -23.48 -26.10
C GLY A 832 -39.52 -22.59 -24.87
N ARG A 833 -38.62 -21.62 -24.63
CA ARG A 833 -38.97 -20.42 -23.86
C ARG A 833 -37.98 -19.26 -24.00
N ALA A 834 -38.52 -18.05 -24.05
CA ALA A 834 -37.82 -16.80 -23.87
C ALA A 834 -38.44 -16.04 -22.69
N CYS A 835 -37.70 -15.11 -22.09
CA CYS A 835 -38.17 -13.72 -22.00
C CYS A 835 -37.10 -12.74 -21.53
N GLN A 836 -37.14 -11.56 -22.16
CA GLN A 836 -36.79 -10.24 -21.64
C GLN A 836 -35.35 -9.99 -21.15
N ALA A 837 -34.72 -9.01 -21.81
CA ALA A 837 -33.46 -8.41 -21.39
C ALA A 837 -33.72 -7.24 -20.43
N ASP A 838 -32.71 -6.89 -19.64
CA ASP A 838 -32.60 -5.56 -19.05
C ASP A 838 -31.16 -5.04 -19.18
N THR A 839 -30.98 -3.72 -19.28
CA THR A 839 -29.80 -3.15 -19.96
C THR A 839 -28.70 -2.67 -18.99
N ALA A 840 -27.55 -3.35 -18.98
CA ALA A 840 -26.39 -2.98 -18.16
C ALA A 840 -25.03 -3.21 -18.87
N LEU A 841 -24.60 -2.24 -19.69
CA LEU A 841 -23.30 -2.27 -20.38
C LEU A 841 -22.11 -2.19 -19.39
N SER A 842 -21.42 -3.31 -19.18
CA SER A 842 -20.28 -3.40 -18.26
C SER A 842 -18.93 -3.18 -18.98
N PHE A 843 -18.35 -1.98 -18.87
CA PHE A 843 -17.10 -1.62 -19.53
C PHE A 843 -15.87 -2.40 -19.00
N ILE A 844 -15.46 -3.47 -19.70
CA ILE A 844 -14.22 -4.21 -19.42
C ILE A 844 -13.00 -3.46 -20.01
N CYS A 845 -12.62 -2.34 -19.39
CA CYS A 845 -11.46 -1.56 -19.83
C CYS A 845 -10.13 -2.30 -19.55
N HIS A 846 -9.37 -2.61 -20.61
CA HIS A 846 -8.03 -3.16 -20.48
C HIS A 846 -6.95 -2.09 -20.25
N ASP A 847 -5.97 -2.39 -19.38
CA ASP A 847 -4.87 -1.52 -18.92
C ASP A 847 -4.35 -0.45 -19.90
N THR A 848 -5.01 0.71 -19.92
CA THR A 848 -4.39 2.01 -20.16
C THR A 848 -5.23 3.07 -19.43
N PHE A 849 -4.72 3.62 -18.33
CA PHE A 849 -5.43 4.64 -17.55
C PHE A 849 -5.01 6.06 -17.95
N GLN A 850 -5.88 6.79 -18.66
CA GLN A 850 -6.17 8.22 -18.43
C GLN A 850 -7.35 8.72 -19.30
N THR A 851 -8.58 8.41 -18.88
CA THR A 851 -9.82 8.96 -19.43
C THR A 851 -10.19 10.27 -18.71
N THR A 852 -10.72 11.33 -19.34
CA THR A 852 -10.88 11.69 -20.77
C THR A 852 -11.12 13.21 -20.86
N LEU A 853 -10.66 13.86 -21.93
CA LEU A 853 -10.91 15.29 -22.23
C LEU A 853 -11.90 15.46 -23.40
N GLU A 854 -12.87 16.35 -23.23
CA GLU A 854 -13.76 17.06 -24.20
C GLU A 854 -14.61 18.03 -23.34
N ASP A 855 -15.01 19.23 -23.76
CA ASP A 855 -15.09 19.80 -25.11
C ASP A 855 -14.61 21.30 -25.17
N ARG A 856 -14.70 21.96 -26.34
CA ARG A 856 -14.02 23.22 -26.71
C ARG A 856 -14.89 24.50 -26.72
N ARG A 857 -14.20 25.66 -26.65
CA ARG A 857 -14.28 26.84 -27.55
C ARG A 857 -13.00 27.69 -27.37
N GLU A 858 -12.16 27.84 -28.39
CA GLU A 858 -12.20 28.88 -29.45
C GLU A 858 -11.74 30.29 -28.99
N GLY A 859 -10.53 30.68 -29.43
CA GLY A 859 -9.90 31.98 -29.25
C GLY A 859 -8.62 32.06 -30.11
N SER A 860 -8.40 33.17 -30.83
CA SER A 860 -7.46 33.23 -31.96
C SER A 860 -5.97 33.06 -31.58
N LEU A 861 -5.21 32.45 -32.49
CA LEU A 861 -3.76 32.60 -32.59
C LEU A 861 -3.42 33.92 -33.30
N SER A 862 -2.29 34.54 -32.91
CA SER A 862 -1.53 35.50 -33.72
C SER A 862 -0.09 35.59 -33.21
N ASP A 863 0.85 35.19 -34.07
CA ASP A 863 2.23 35.66 -34.24
C ASP A 863 3.15 35.90 -33.02
N ILE A 864 4.31 35.24 -33.01
CA ILE A 864 5.61 35.87 -33.35
C ILE A 864 6.76 34.82 -33.38
N GLN A 865 7.64 34.95 -34.38
CA GLN A 865 8.96 34.33 -34.56
C GLN A 865 9.92 35.44 -35.05
N PRO A 866 11.26 35.25 -35.16
CA PRO A 866 12.12 34.16 -34.69
C PRO A 866 13.00 34.75 -33.55
N PRO A 867 14.36 34.85 -33.51
CA PRO A 867 15.50 34.25 -34.24
C PRO A 867 16.40 33.38 -33.33
N LEU A 868 17.59 33.00 -33.84
CA LEU A 868 18.81 32.71 -33.06
C LEU A 868 19.83 33.84 -33.28
N SER A 869 20.81 33.97 -32.38
CA SER A 869 22.10 34.64 -32.67
C SER A 869 23.27 33.96 -31.93
N GLN A 870 24.50 34.16 -32.44
CA GLN A 870 25.73 33.47 -32.03
C GLN A 870 26.62 34.35 -31.10
N ILE A 871 27.90 33.96 -30.98
CA ILE A 871 29.10 34.75 -30.53
C ILE A 871 29.43 34.66 -29.03
N SER A 872 30.69 34.51 -28.55
CA SER A 872 31.93 33.86 -29.08
C SER A 872 33.04 33.87 -28.00
N GLY A 873 33.67 32.72 -27.73
CA GLY A 873 35.01 32.62 -27.10
C GLY A 873 35.18 33.17 -25.67
N PRO A 874 36.43 33.26 -25.15
CA PRO A 874 37.71 32.82 -25.74
C PRO A 874 38.24 31.48 -25.16
N VAL A 875 39.39 31.05 -25.66
CA VAL A 875 40.22 29.95 -25.14
C VAL A 875 41.36 30.56 -24.31
N ASP A 876 41.88 29.84 -23.31
CA ASP A 876 43.28 30.06 -22.89
C ASP A 876 44.01 28.77 -22.47
N SER A 877 45.33 28.91 -22.39
CA SER A 877 46.42 27.91 -22.40
C SER A 877 47.09 27.85 -20.99
N THR A 878 47.95 26.91 -20.58
CA THR A 878 48.42 25.58 -21.04
C THR A 878 49.08 24.85 -19.83
N ASP A 879 49.69 23.68 -20.09
CA ASP A 879 50.89 23.15 -19.40
C ASP A 879 50.77 22.19 -18.20
N THR A 880 50.64 20.90 -18.54
CA THR A 880 51.74 19.91 -18.46
C THR A 880 52.61 19.84 -17.19
N ILE A 881 52.53 18.71 -16.48
CA ILE A 881 53.70 17.89 -16.06
C ILE A 881 53.23 16.45 -15.77
N ALA A 882 54.12 15.46 -15.86
CA ALA A 882 53.77 14.05 -16.04
C ALA A 882 54.14 13.11 -14.88
N ALA A 883 53.50 11.94 -14.89
CA ALA A 883 53.91 10.66 -14.32
C ALA A 883 54.26 10.58 -12.81
N HIS A 884 53.55 9.71 -12.09
CA HIS A 884 54.01 8.32 -11.92
C HIS A 884 52.82 7.41 -11.62
N GLY A 885 52.81 6.20 -12.17
CA GLY A 885 51.75 5.22 -11.94
C GLY A 885 52.15 4.18 -10.91
N ASN A 886 51.15 3.55 -10.27
CA ASN A 886 51.32 2.23 -9.70
C ASN A 886 50.02 1.41 -9.81
N GLN A 887 50.14 0.09 -9.89
CA GLN A 887 49.01 -0.83 -10.05
C GLN A 887 48.64 -1.42 -8.69
N GLY A 888 47.35 -1.63 -8.41
CA GLY A 888 46.91 -2.27 -7.16
C GLY A 888 45.41 -2.19 -6.94
N ALA A 889 44.80 -3.34 -6.63
CA ALA A 889 43.36 -3.52 -6.46
C ALA A 889 42.69 -2.54 -5.47
N PHE A 890 41.46 -2.11 -5.81
CA PHE A 890 40.52 -1.52 -4.87
C PHE A 890 39.13 -2.18 -4.99
N PRO A 891 38.64 -2.90 -3.97
CA PRO A 891 37.22 -3.17 -3.83
C PRO A 891 36.48 -1.88 -3.42
N GLY A 892 35.21 -1.75 -3.82
CA GLY A 892 34.42 -0.53 -3.61
C GLY A 892 34.01 -0.31 -2.14
N GLN A 893 34.87 0.30 -1.33
CA GLN A 893 34.51 0.73 0.02
C GLN A 893 33.51 1.90 -0.02
N TRP A 894 32.27 1.65 0.41
CA TRP A 894 31.25 2.70 0.60
C TRP A 894 31.54 3.54 1.85
N ALA A 895 32.30 4.63 1.67
CA ALA A 895 32.51 5.62 2.72
C ALA A 895 31.21 6.34 3.10
N ASN A 896 30.94 6.49 4.40
CA ASN A 896 29.77 7.20 4.92
C ASN A 896 29.98 8.73 4.85
N GLU A 897 29.34 9.41 3.88
CA GLU A 897 29.37 10.87 3.76
C GLU A 897 28.03 11.53 4.11
N SER A 898 27.63 11.46 5.39
CA SER A 898 26.47 12.21 5.90
C SER A 898 26.42 12.40 7.43
N LEU A 899 27.53 12.81 8.07
CA LEU A 899 27.54 13.18 9.50
C LEU A 899 28.45 14.38 9.85
N ARG A 900 27.89 15.59 9.80
CA ARG A 900 28.21 16.72 10.70
C ARG A 900 26.91 17.52 10.92
N ALA A 901 26.59 18.05 12.11
CA ALA A 901 27.35 18.14 13.35
C ALA A 901 26.49 17.80 14.60
N THR A 902 27.17 17.39 15.67
CA THR A 902 26.61 17.08 17.01
C THR A 902 26.60 18.32 17.92
N PRO A 903 26.01 18.24 19.13
CA PRO A 903 26.88 18.03 20.30
C PRO A 903 26.38 16.97 21.29
N LEU A 904 27.30 16.52 22.15
CA LEU A 904 27.17 15.35 23.04
C LEU A 904 26.61 15.71 24.42
N LEU A 905 26.06 14.72 25.12
CA LEU A 905 26.09 14.60 26.59
C LEU A 905 26.12 13.12 27.00
N SER A 906 26.48 12.82 28.25
CA SER A 906 27.28 11.64 28.58
C SER A 906 26.70 10.71 29.67
N THR A 907 27.40 9.58 29.86
CA THR A 907 27.34 8.57 30.94
C THR A 907 26.19 7.55 30.97
N ALA A 908 26.61 6.31 31.22
CA ALA A 908 25.88 5.11 31.62
C ALA A 908 26.78 4.39 32.66
N PRO A 909 26.51 3.15 33.11
CA PRO A 909 25.26 2.41 33.24
C PRO A 909 24.99 2.02 34.73
N MET A 910 23.93 1.25 34.99
CA MET A 910 23.97 0.20 36.03
C MET A 910 23.14 -1.01 35.59
N GLU A 911 23.40 -2.15 36.21
CA GLU A 911 23.12 -3.50 35.72
C GLU A 911 22.49 -4.36 36.84
N LEU A 912 22.27 -5.65 36.54
CA LEU A 912 22.12 -6.80 37.45
C LEU A 912 20.70 -7.30 37.79
N VAL A 913 20.47 -8.53 37.30
CA VAL A 913 20.07 -9.74 38.05
C VAL A 913 18.57 -10.01 38.30
N ASP A 914 18.15 -11.11 37.69
CA ASP A 914 16.98 -11.97 37.96
C ASP A 914 17.33 -12.97 39.10
N PRO A 915 16.37 -13.52 39.87
CA PRO A 915 16.04 -14.91 39.58
C PRO A 915 14.57 -15.34 39.81
N GLU A 916 14.09 -16.24 38.93
CA GLU A 916 13.50 -17.58 39.17
C GLU A 916 12.92 -17.91 40.59
N LEU A 917 11.86 -18.72 40.77
CA LEU A 917 11.72 -20.09 40.23
C LEU A 917 10.33 -20.72 40.54
N GLY A 918 9.79 -21.53 39.63
CA GLY A 918 8.80 -22.62 39.89
C GLY A 918 7.30 -22.29 40.10
N THR A 919 6.35 -23.22 39.90
CA THR A 919 6.44 -24.57 39.30
C THR A 919 5.06 -25.12 38.88
N ASP A 920 5.03 -25.89 37.78
CA ASP A 920 4.16 -27.05 37.45
C ASP A 920 2.62 -26.96 37.29
N ILE A 921 2.08 -28.07 36.73
CA ILE A 921 0.66 -28.45 36.54
C ILE A 921 -0.04 -27.66 35.41
N SER A 922 -0.15 -28.11 34.14
CA SER A 922 -0.60 -29.40 33.56
C SER A 922 -2.10 -29.70 33.80
N SER A 923 -2.90 -30.31 32.92
CA SER A 923 -2.86 -30.56 31.46
C SER A 923 -4.28 -31.02 31.05
N ALA A 924 -4.63 -30.94 29.74
CA ALA A 924 -5.73 -31.70 29.09
C ALA A 924 -7.20 -31.37 29.52
N GLU A 925 -8.28 -31.68 28.76
CA GLU A 925 -8.49 -31.99 27.33
C GLU A 925 -9.98 -31.78 26.91
N HIS A 926 -10.24 -31.81 25.59
CA HIS A 926 -11.39 -32.34 24.78
C HIS A 926 -12.72 -32.84 25.45
N MET A 927 -13.91 -32.94 24.81
CA MET A 927 -14.26 -32.97 23.36
C MET A 927 -15.78 -32.70 23.07
N GLU A 928 -16.07 -32.23 21.84
CA GLU A 928 -17.18 -32.53 20.88
C GLU A 928 -18.70 -32.70 21.24
N GLY A 929 -19.54 -32.66 20.18
CA GLY A 929 -21.01 -32.88 20.15
C GLY A 929 -21.82 -31.63 19.72
N VAL A 930 -22.41 -31.44 18.52
CA VAL A 930 -22.70 -32.28 17.33
C VAL A 930 -23.78 -33.36 17.60
N VAL A 931 -24.92 -33.47 16.89
CA VAL A 931 -25.62 -32.65 15.84
C VAL A 931 -27.15 -32.99 15.85
N THR A 932 -27.93 -32.61 14.82
CA THR A 932 -29.36 -32.97 14.49
C THR A 932 -30.48 -32.02 14.98
N GLU A 933 -31.59 -31.76 14.25
CA GLU A 933 -31.79 -31.67 12.78
C GLU A 933 -33.06 -30.87 12.38
N SER A 934 -33.25 -30.70 11.07
CA SER A 934 -34.40 -30.25 10.24
C SER A 934 -35.83 -30.67 10.70
N PRO A 935 -36.96 -30.10 10.18
CA PRO A 935 -37.14 -29.56 8.81
C PRO A 935 -38.02 -28.29 8.66
N SER A 936 -38.56 -28.09 7.44
CA SER A 936 -39.15 -26.85 6.88
C SER A 936 -40.65 -26.97 6.53
N VAL A 937 -41.16 -26.07 5.64
CA VAL A 937 -42.56 -25.92 5.13
C VAL A 937 -43.47 -25.07 6.04
N GLY A 938 -44.32 -24.14 5.54
CA GLY A 938 -44.39 -23.56 4.19
C GLY A 938 -45.75 -22.91 3.81
N GLN A 939 -45.70 -21.69 3.27
CA GLN A 939 -46.76 -20.93 2.56
C GLN A 939 -48.10 -20.56 3.26
N GLY A 940 -48.57 -19.33 3.00
CA GLY A 940 -49.88 -18.77 3.39
C GLY A 940 -49.84 -17.23 3.36
N GLY A 941 -50.90 -16.56 2.88
CA GLY A 941 -50.92 -15.09 2.73
C GLY A 941 -52.32 -14.50 2.53
N SER A 942 -52.40 -13.16 2.43
CA SER A 942 -53.60 -12.30 2.58
C SER A 942 -54.23 -12.35 3.99
N ASP A 943 -54.92 -11.31 4.48
CA ASP A 943 -55.36 -10.07 3.81
C ASP A 943 -55.13 -8.82 4.69
N ASP A 944 -55.42 -7.63 4.15
CA ASP A 944 -55.02 -6.32 4.68
C ASP A 944 -55.77 -5.86 5.95
N GLY A 945 -55.14 -4.96 6.73
CA GLY A 945 -55.58 -4.54 8.06
C GLY A 945 -54.78 -3.35 8.60
N GLY A 946 -54.80 -2.23 7.88
CA GLY A 946 -53.89 -1.10 8.11
C GLY A 946 -53.92 -0.46 9.50
N ALA A 947 -52.74 -0.33 10.11
CA ALA A 947 -52.52 0.50 11.29
C ALA A 947 -52.40 1.98 10.89
N LEU A 948 -53.10 2.85 11.62
CA LEU A 948 -53.13 4.30 11.37
C LEU A 948 -51.75 4.93 11.58
N LYS A 949 -51.27 5.72 10.60
CA LYS A 949 -50.14 6.63 10.80
C LYS A 949 -50.52 7.74 11.81
N PRO A 950 -49.57 8.25 12.61
CA PRO A 950 -49.82 9.46 13.39
C PRO A 950 -50.06 10.66 12.49
N ALA A 951 -51.01 11.52 12.85
CA ALA A 951 -51.27 12.78 12.16
C ALA A 951 -50.08 13.73 12.35
N ALA A 952 -49.63 14.36 11.26
CA ALA A 952 -48.54 15.32 11.30
C ALA A 952 -49.01 16.68 11.86
N ILE A 953 -48.07 17.46 12.38
CA ILE A 953 -48.25 18.90 12.64
C ILE A 953 -48.25 19.66 11.32
N ASP A 954 -47.43 19.19 10.38
CA ASP A 954 -47.32 19.68 9.00
C ASP A 954 -47.15 18.46 8.07
N GLU A 955 -48.09 18.26 7.15
CA GLU A 955 -48.10 17.12 6.21
C GLU A 955 -47.22 17.38 4.96
N ASP A 956 -46.83 18.63 4.69
CA ASP A 956 -45.95 18.99 3.57
C ASP A 956 -44.45 18.90 3.99
N ASP A 957 -44.14 19.23 5.25
CA ASP A 957 -42.76 19.20 5.82
C ASP A 957 -42.43 17.90 6.62
N ASP A 958 -43.36 16.94 6.75
CA ASP A 958 -43.17 15.62 7.38
C ASP A 958 -42.78 15.67 8.89
N ILE A 959 -43.52 16.47 9.69
CA ILE A 959 -43.19 16.77 11.11
C ILE A 959 -44.26 16.26 12.10
N TRP A 960 -43.85 15.54 13.15
CA TRP A 960 -44.72 15.00 14.21
C TRP A 960 -44.30 15.39 15.64
N GLU A 961 -45.25 15.39 16.59
CA GLU A 961 -44.95 15.67 18.00
C GLU A 961 -44.51 14.42 18.79
N VAL A 962 -43.34 14.51 19.40
CA VAL A 962 -42.76 13.45 20.26
C VAL A 962 -43.09 13.72 21.72
N GLU A 963 -43.64 12.74 22.41
CA GLU A 963 -43.91 12.80 23.85
C GLU A 963 -42.64 12.55 24.67
N ALA A 964 -41.91 11.50 24.31
CA ALA A 964 -40.66 11.10 24.97
C ALA A 964 -39.77 10.25 24.05
N LEU A 965 -38.48 10.21 24.37
CA LEU A 965 -37.58 9.14 23.94
C LEU A 965 -37.49 8.12 25.07
N LEU A 966 -37.80 6.85 24.80
CA LEU A 966 -37.93 5.80 25.82
C LEU A 966 -36.66 4.95 25.98
N ALA A 967 -35.95 4.68 24.89
CA ALA A 967 -34.79 3.81 24.85
C ALA A 967 -33.84 4.18 23.70
N LYS A 968 -32.61 3.64 23.74
CA LYS A 968 -31.55 3.85 22.77
C LYS A 968 -30.86 2.52 22.46
N TRP A 969 -30.82 2.16 21.18
CA TRP A 969 -30.33 0.88 20.69
C TRP A 969 -29.15 1.05 19.71
N LYS A 970 -28.19 0.13 19.75
CA LYS A 970 -26.87 0.25 19.08
C LYS A 970 -26.59 -0.94 18.17
N GLN A 971 -27.30 -1.01 17.04
CA GLN A 971 -27.10 -2.07 16.06
C GLN A 971 -25.84 -1.79 15.21
N GLY A 972 -24.70 -2.32 15.65
CA GLY A 972 -23.40 -2.19 14.98
C GLY A 972 -22.88 -0.75 14.95
N ARG A 973 -22.93 -0.10 13.78
CA ARG A 973 -22.57 1.33 13.61
C ARG A 973 -23.79 2.27 13.63
N LYS A 974 -25.02 1.75 13.66
CA LYS A 974 -26.24 2.56 13.72
C LYS A 974 -26.65 2.81 15.18
N VAL A 975 -27.20 3.99 15.44
CA VAL A 975 -27.83 4.34 16.74
C VAL A 975 -29.25 4.77 16.46
N LEU A 976 -30.20 4.07 17.09
CA LEU A 976 -31.64 4.32 17.00
C LEU A 976 -32.16 4.70 18.39
N TYR A 977 -33.23 5.50 18.41
CA TYR A 977 -33.93 5.92 19.61
C TYR A 977 -35.40 5.49 19.49
N LEU A 978 -35.95 4.91 20.55
CA LEU A 978 -37.34 4.50 20.61
C LEU A 978 -38.19 5.72 20.95
N VAL A 979 -38.99 6.17 19.99
CA VAL A 979 -39.84 7.35 20.06
C VAL A 979 -41.23 6.97 20.59
N LYS A 980 -41.72 7.69 21.59
CA LYS A 980 -43.15 7.69 21.95
C LYS A 980 -43.83 8.86 21.28
N TRP A 981 -44.77 8.56 20.38
CA TRP A 981 -45.56 9.56 19.65
C TRP A 981 -46.70 10.08 20.53
N LYS A 982 -46.85 11.41 20.59
CA LYS A 982 -47.77 12.05 21.53
C LYS A 982 -49.23 11.75 21.19
N GLY A 983 -49.97 11.22 22.17
CA GLY A 983 -51.38 10.86 22.02
C GLY A 983 -51.65 9.49 21.38
N PHE A 984 -50.61 8.70 21.10
CA PHE A 984 -50.72 7.33 20.59
C PHE A 984 -50.43 6.28 21.67
N SER A 985 -50.97 5.08 21.50
CA SER A 985 -50.66 3.94 22.38
C SER A 985 -49.20 3.52 22.22
N ASP A 986 -48.67 2.78 23.20
CA ASP A 986 -47.28 2.32 23.13
C ASP A 986 -47.04 1.40 21.92
N GLU A 987 -48.05 0.74 21.35
CA GLU A 987 -47.91 -0.09 20.14
C GLU A 987 -47.45 0.71 18.90
N ALA A 988 -47.61 2.04 18.91
CA ALA A 988 -47.12 2.92 17.85
C ALA A 988 -45.63 3.31 18.00
N ASN A 989 -44.97 3.00 19.12
CA ASN A 989 -43.61 3.47 19.41
C ASN A 989 -42.60 2.95 18.37
N SER A 990 -41.87 3.83 17.66
CA SER A 990 -41.00 3.47 16.54
C SER A 990 -39.51 3.77 16.77
N TRP A 991 -38.63 3.17 15.96
CA TRP A 991 -37.16 3.28 16.09
C TRP A 991 -36.56 4.32 15.13
N GLU A 992 -36.48 5.57 15.57
CA GLU A 992 -35.98 6.67 14.75
C GLU A 992 -34.47 6.90 14.87
N LYS A 993 -33.88 7.48 13.82
CA LYS A 993 -32.44 7.69 13.68
C LYS A 993 -32.08 9.03 14.31
N ARG A 994 -30.90 9.16 14.93
CA ARG A 994 -30.45 10.43 15.58
C ARG A 994 -30.56 11.68 14.70
N LYS A 995 -30.48 11.55 13.36
CA LYS A 995 -30.59 12.68 12.41
C LYS A 995 -32.02 13.15 12.12
N ASP A 996 -33.02 12.36 12.53
CA ASP A 996 -34.45 12.53 12.24
C ASP A 996 -35.23 12.89 13.53
N ILE A 997 -34.52 13.37 14.56
CA ILE A 997 -35.04 13.76 15.87
C ILE A 997 -34.36 15.08 16.27
N SER A 998 -35.09 15.99 16.91
CA SER A 998 -34.51 17.27 17.36
C SER A 998 -33.37 17.07 18.36
N THR A 999 -32.30 17.87 18.21
CA THR A 999 -31.11 17.78 19.05
C THR A 999 -31.41 17.99 20.53
N GLU A 1000 -32.35 18.87 20.86
CA GLU A 1000 -32.79 19.08 22.25
C GLU A 1000 -33.39 17.84 22.90
N LEU A 1001 -34.25 17.08 22.20
CA LEU A 1001 -34.82 15.85 22.74
C LEU A 1001 -33.75 14.78 22.92
N VAL A 1002 -32.85 14.66 21.94
CA VAL A 1002 -31.74 13.71 21.98
C VAL A 1002 -30.75 14.04 23.11
N ASP A 1003 -30.44 15.30 23.35
CA ASP A 1003 -29.48 15.70 24.39
C ASP A 1003 -30.11 15.68 25.80
N LYS A 1004 -31.42 15.97 25.93
CA LYS A 1004 -32.21 15.71 27.17
C LYS A 1004 -32.20 14.20 27.49
N PHE A 1005 -32.45 13.33 26.51
CA PHE A 1005 -32.40 11.88 26.71
C PHE A 1005 -30.98 11.37 26.98
N ASP A 1006 -29.97 11.80 26.22
CA ASP A 1006 -28.58 11.35 26.41
C ASP A 1006 -28.03 11.77 27.78
N THR A 1007 -28.52 12.88 28.34
CA THR A 1007 -28.26 13.30 29.74
C THR A 1007 -28.88 12.31 30.72
N ALA A 1008 -30.19 12.05 30.64
CA ALA A 1008 -30.87 11.10 31.53
C ALA A 1008 -30.31 9.68 31.41
N TYR A 1009 -30.01 9.20 30.20
CA TYR A 1009 -29.34 7.92 29.96
C TYR A 1009 -27.98 7.83 30.68
N SER A 1010 -27.25 8.95 30.79
CA SER A 1010 -26.00 9.00 31.54
C SER A 1010 -26.19 9.05 33.07
N GLU A 1011 -27.31 9.58 33.55
CA GLU A 1011 -27.67 9.68 34.97
C GLU A 1011 -28.17 8.33 35.53
N TYR A 1012 -29.04 7.64 34.80
CA TYR A 1012 -29.49 6.28 35.12
C TYR A 1012 -28.47 5.18 34.73
N GLY A 1013 -27.36 5.55 34.07
CA GLY A 1013 -26.30 4.63 33.64
C GLY A 1013 -26.63 3.73 32.44
N GLY A 1014 -27.82 3.88 31.85
CA GLY A 1014 -28.27 3.10 30.70
C GLY A 1014 -29.75 3.33 30.39
N ASN A 1015 -30.34 2.45 29.58
CA ASN A 1015 -31.78 2.49 29.30
C ASN A 1015 -32.60 2.24 30.57
N HIS A 1016 -33.62 3.08 30.82
CA HIS A 1016 -34.42 3.02 32.04
C HIS A 1016 -35.94 2.93 31.81
N LEU A 1017 -36.51 3.81 30.97
CA LEU A 1017 -37.98 3.92 30.82
C LEU A 1017 -38.57 2.91 29.83
N GLY A 1018 -37.95 2.73 28.67
CA GLY A 1018 -38.44 1.90 27.55
C GLY A 1018 -38.04 0.43 27.58
N VAL A 1019 -37.49 -0.07 28.68
CA VAL A 1019 -36.94 -1.44 28.79
C VAL A 1019 -37.56 -2.24 29.93
N GLU A 1020 -37.68 -3.53 29.72
CA GLU A 1020 -38.07 -4.53 30.71
C GLU A 1020 -37.15 -5.75 30.56
N LEU A 1021 -36.63 -6.29 31.67
CA LEU A 1021 -35.69 -7.41 31.65
C LEU A 1021 -36.44 -8.73 31.84
N LEU A 1022 -36.26 -9.65 30.90
CA LEU A 1022 -36.92 -10.96 30.88
C LEU A 1022 -36.02 -12.08 31.41
N ASP A 1023 -34.74 -12.08 31.02
CA ASP A 1023 -33.75 -13.10 31.45
C ASP A 1023 -32.32 -12.52 31.51
N LYS A 1024 -31.36 -13.30 32.01
CA LYS A 1024 -29.93 -12.98 32.14
C LYS A 1024 -29.06 -14.17 31.76
N ARG A 1025 -28.01 -13.92 30.98
CA ARG A 1025 -26.94 -14.88 30.66
C ARG A 1025 -25.56 -14.28 30.96
N ILE A 1026 -24.56 -15.15 31.05
CA ILE A 1026 -23.15 -14.76 31.00
C ILE A 1026 -22.60 -15.18 29.64
N HIS A 1027 -22.06 -14.22 28.90
CA HIS A 1027 -21.50 -14.43 27.57
C HIS A 1027 -20.14 -13.73 27.48
N GLN A 1028 -19.10 -14.46 27.08
CA GLN A 1028 -17.70 -14.00 27.07
C GLN A 1028 -17.26 -13.34 28.40
N GLY A 1029 -17.68 -13.93 29.53
CA GLY A 1029 -17.34 -13.43 30.87
C GLY A 1029 -18.05 -12.14 31.30
N ARG A 1030 -19.08 -11.70 30.57
CA ARG A 1030 -19.85 -10.47 30.86
C ARG A 1030 -21.34 -10.77 30.97
N ALA A 1031 -22.06 -10.01 31.79
CA ALA A 1031 -23.51 -10.13 31.89
C ALA A 1031 -24.22 -9.49 30.69
N GLU A 1032 -25.15 -10.24 30.10
CA GLU A 1032 -26.09 -9.80 29.09
C GLU A 1032 -27.51 -10.12 29.59
N TYR A 1033 -28.45 -9.21 29.40
CA TYR A 1033 -29.84 -9.35 29.82
C TYR A 1033 -30.74 -9.34 28.58
N PHE A 1034 -31.78 -10.18 28.57
CA PHE A 1034 -32.74 -10.24 27.47
C PHE A 1034 -33.80 -9.16 27.69
N VAL A 1035 -33.86 -8.19 26.78
CA VAL A 1035 -34.66 -6.97 26.91
C VAL A 1035 -35.92 -7.07 26.06
N ARG A 1036 -37.08 -6.81 26.67
CA ARG A 1036 -38.30 -6.40 25.98
C ARG A 1036 -38.33 -4.88 25.88
N TRP A 1037 -38.49 -4.37 24.66
CA TRP A 1037 -38.64 -2.94 24.39
C TRP A 1037 -40.13 -2.55 24.45
N LYS A 1038 -40.47 -1.51 25.20
CA LYS A 1038 -41.89 -1.12 25.40
C LYS A 1038 -42.55 -0.67 24.09
N GLY A 1039 -43.61 -1.37 23.71
CA GLY A 1039 -44.35 -1.06 22.48
C GLY A 1039 -43.82 -1.71 21.20
N ARG A 1040 -42.78 -2.55 21.30
CA ARG A 1040 -42.23 -3.28 20.14
C ARG A 1040 -42.64 -4.76 20.16
N PRO A 1041 -42.77 -5.42 19.00
CA PRO A 1041 -43.09 -6.84 18.93
C PRO A 1041 -41.98 -7.69 19.55
N ALA A 1042 -42.32 -8.87 20.09
CA ALA A 1042 -41.38 -9.74 20.78
C ALA A 1042 -40.23 -10.27 19.89
N SER A 1043 -40.37 -10.17 18.56
CA SER A 1043 -39.30 -10.43 17.58
C SER A 1043 -38.14 -9.43 17.60
N GLU A 1044 -38.33 -8.25 18.22
CA GLU A 1044 -37.27 -7.25 18.43
C GLU A 1044 -36.57 -7.38 19.80
N ASN A 1045 -37.01 -8.32 20.66
CA ASN A 1045 -36.36 -8.55 21.95
C ASN A 1045 -34.89 -8.97 21.73
N SER A 1046 -33.96 -8.29 22.39
CA SER A 1046 -32.51 -8.46 22.15
C SER A 1046 -31.73 -8.74 23.42
N TRP A 1047 -30.59 -9.41 23.28
CA TRP A 1047 -29.61 -9.55 24.35
C TRP A 1047 -28.74 -8.31 24.43
N GLU A 1048 -29.02 -7.46 25.42
CA GLU A 1048 -28.32 -6.20 25.66
C GLU A 1048 -27.28 -6.36 26.77
N LYS A 1049 -26.24 -5.53 26.74
CA LYS A 1049 -25.14 -5.60 27.70
C LYS A 1049 -25.52 -4.88 28.98
N GLU A 1050 -24.96 -5.31 30.10
CA GLU A 1050 -25.15 -4.66 31.41
C GLU A 1050 -24.95 -3.12 31.35
N SER A 1051 -23.97 -2.64 30.57
CA SER A 1051 -23.70 -1.21 30.36
C SER A 1051 -24.57 -0.49 29.31
N THR A 1052 -25.65 -1.10 28.83
CA THR A 1052 -26.72 -0.43 28.07
C THR A 1052 -28.06 -0.38 28.82
N ILE A 1053 -28.11 -0.84 30.07
CA ILE A 1053 -29.30 -0.89 30.92
C ILE A 1053 -29.02 -0.15 32.23
N SER A 1054 -30.02 0.53 32.78
CA SER A 1054 -29.88 1.24 34.05
C SER A 1054 -29.72 0.30 35.25
N TYR A 1055 -28.90 0.71 36.22
CA TYR A 1055 -28.60 -0.07 37.43
C TYR A 1055 -29.86 -0.41 38.24
N GLU A 1056 -30.85 0.47 38.21
CA GLU A 1056 -32.14 0.29 38.90
C GLU A 1056 -32.98 -0.83 38.28
N ARG A 1057 -33.08 -0.90 36.93
CA ARG A 1057 -33.81 -1.97 36.24
C ARG A 1057 -33.13 -3.33 36.42
N ILE A 1058 -31.80 -3.36 36.47
CA ILE A 1058 -31.03 -4.55 36.85
C ILE A 1058 -31.32 -4.95 38.30
N GLY A 1059 -31.30 -3.99 39.24
CA GLY A 1059 -31.62 -4.21 40.65
C GLY A 1059 -33.01 -4.80 40.87
N GLU A 1060 -34.05 -4.23 40.23
CA GLU A 1060 -35.42 -4.76 40.27
C GLU A 1060 -35.53 -6.20 39.76
N PHE A 1061 -34.78 -6.53 38.70
CA PHE A 1061 -34.79 -7.86 38.10
C PHE A 1061 -34.06 -8.89 38.98
N GLU A 1062 -32.90 -8.54 39.51
CA GLU A 1062 -32.12 -9.36 40.43
C GLU A 1062 -32.81 -9.55 41.80
N ALA A 1063 -33.63 -8.59 42.23
CA ALA A 1063 -34.52 -8.75 43.38
C ALA A 1063 -35.66 -9.73 43.06
N ARG A 1064 -36.33 -9.57 41.90
CA ARG A 1064 -37.40 -10.46 41.43
C ARG A 1064 -36.93 -11.91 41.24
N ARG A 1065 -35.71 -12.16 40.75
CA ARG A 1065 -35.13 -13.52 40.70
C ARG A 1065 -34.82 -14.07 42.10
N ARG A 1066 -34.25 -13.28 43.01
CA ARG A 1066 -33.94 -13.73 44.38
C ARG A 1066 -35.19 -14.06 45.20
N GLY A 1067 -36.30 -13.33 45.04
CA GLY A 1067 -37.58 -13.66 45.68
C GLY A 1067 -38.07 -15.05 45.29
N LYS A 1068 -38.02 -15.41 44.00
CA LYS A 1068 -38.45 -16.73 43.49
C LYS A 1068 -37.57 -17.92 43.89
N VAL A 1069 -36.44 -17.67 44.56
CA VAL A 1069 -35.53 -18.72 45.07
C VAL A 1069 -35.73 -18.97 46.57
N LEU A 1070 -36.68 -18.27 47.20
CA LEU A 1070 -37.02 -18.41 48.63
C LEU A 1070 -38.46 -18.94 48.87
N GLU A 1071 -39.14 -19.39 47.81
CA GLU A 1071 -40.46 -20.05 47.84
C GLU A 1071 -40.40 -21.51 47.33
N PHE A 1072 -39.22 -22.14 47.39
CA PHE A 1072 -38.97 -23.55 47.05
C PHE A 1072 -38.04 -24.19 48.09
#